data_AF-A0A521W3B1-F1
#
_entry.id   AF-A0A521W3B1-F1
#
_cell.length_a   1.000
_cell.length_b   1.000
_cell.length_c   1.000
_cell.angle_alpha   90.00
_cell.angle_beta   90.00
_cell.angle_gamma   90.00
#
_symmetry.space_group_name_H-M   'P 1'
#
loop_
_entity.id
_entity.type
_entity.pdbx_description
1 polymer ?
#
loop_
_entity_poly.entity_id
_entity_poly.type
_entity_poly.pdbx_seq_one_letter_code
_entity_poly.pdbx_strand_id
1 'polypeptide(L)'
;MKSCKARGHKLPPPLPGTYEVNLTWNENVTAKDFGNRATYTLTVNATNGSVTKNPDVTAYPEGTSVILTATPAEGYHFANWSGNLSGSENPDTLLMDGNKTVTANFALQTFTITATAVGNGIISPPGVTSVSFGGSQAYAITPDTGYHIDSIVVDGVNVGAGTSYEFTAVIANHTIDAYFSINYYTITAYITAGGTTSPSGDTSVAYGSDVTYMFYPDEGYHVENVWIDSVLVGAVSSYTFSDVASSHYLEVQFAINTYALNITIVGSGSVVKNPDQTLYNHGTTVLLTAVPSLGYFFGAWSGDASGFTDTASVTMTGEKNVTVTFVFDTAYLQTFRTASYDVWSRAVDRAGKLKAEKKKNANVVFQFNLVADASRLLMLEFSMNAAGYVTPKNSPAETLDTFTGKLPPALVLDVNGGDTITVVSLGNQGKKIKVKYGWGTSKRLKLPDSAFAENRPTLPMPNLHNVGEMLFGKTTSAFLNGLSVGIPQGLKNGNSVLLKKYNDVVSSMRKKNLFHSTSGKCLDSIGGKPMSKQQKNLPPDKHNNAFFAELLTLKLNIAASAWNYFPNGFGELTFDDPNNLTNPMNGKMINDIIPYADSLLSCVNLASPFSTMTVSEIHATISKIDSAFTAPSVDTLSFADSLRLTGVKPLFQVPFLQLTPGIVPKRVISLEAS
;
A
#
# COMPACT_ATOMS: atom_id res chain seq x y z
N MET A 1 95.43 -29.35 -22.62
CA MET A 1 96.65 -30.18 -22.87
C MET A 1 96.44 -30.94 -24.17
N LYS A 2 97.43 -31.35 -24.98
CA LYS A 2 98.90 -31.14 -25.08
C LYS A 2 99.25 -31.62 -26.52
N SER A 3 100.25 -31.14 -27.27
CA SER A 3 101.15 -29.97 -27.23
C SER A 3 102.04 -30.02 -28.50
N CYS A 4 103.00 -29.08 -28.67
CA CYS A 4 104.07 -29.10 -29.70
C CYS A 4 103.66 -28.69 -31.15
N LYS A 5 104.53 -28.14 -32.04
CA LYS A 5 105.94 -27.66 -31.91
C LYS A 5 106.39 -26.68 -33.05
N ALA A 6 106.87 -25.48 -32.66
CA ALA A 6 108.13 -24.77 -33.03
C ALA A 6 108.64 -24.44 -34.50
N ARG A 7 109.20 -23.20 -34.63
CA ARG A 7 110.16 -22.60 -35.64
C ARG A 7 109.60 -22.15 -37.01
N GLY A 8 110.13 -21.12 -37.71
CA GLY A 8 111.20 -20.10 -37.44
C GLY A 8 111.56 -19.21 -38.67
N HIS A 9 112.14 -18.00 -38.50
CA HIS A 9 112.36 -16.96 -39.57
C HIS A 9 113.84 -16.74 -40.02
N LYS A 10 114.10 -16.40 -41.32
CA LYS A 10 114.76 -15.14 -41.83
C LYS A 10 115.00 -15.10 -43.38
N LEU A 11 115.54 -13.96 -43.87
CA LEU A 11 115.65 -13.42 -45.27
C LEU A 11 117.08 -13.56 -45.89
N PRO A 12 117.45 -12.95 -47.07
CA PRO A 12 116.97 -13.01 -48.48
C PRO A 12 118.19 -13.25 -49.47
N PRO A 13 118.25 -12.87 -50.79
CA PRO A 13 117.26 -12.47 -51.82
C PRO A 13 117.22 -13.55 -52.97
N PRO A 14 117.58 -13.43 -54.30
CA PRO A 14 118.04 -12.34 -55.21
C PRO A 14 117.14 -12.15 -56.50
N LEU A 15 117.67 -11.59 -57.61
CA LEU A 15 117.14 -11.54 -59.00
C LEU A 15 118.28 -11.88 -60.00
N PRO A 16 118.02 -12.57 -61.14
CA PRO A 16 117.77 -11.94 -62.46
C PRO A 16 116.72 -12.73 -63.31
N GLY A 17 116.40 -12.48 -64.59
CA GLY A 17 116.79 -11.47 -65.59
C GLY A 17 116.10 -11.76 -66.94
N THR A 18 116.03 -10.81 -67.87
CA THR A 18 115.35 -10.97 -69.19
C THR A 18 116.26 -11.51 -70.29
N TYR A 19 115.69 -12.30 -71.20
CA TYR A 19 116.32 -12.71 -72.47
C TYR A 19 115.27 -12.74 -73.59
N GLU A 20 115.51 -11.98 -74.66
CA GLU A 20 114.87 -12.23 -75.96
C GLU A 20 115.69 -13.28 -76.73
N VAL A 21 115.02 -14.16 -77.46
CA VAL A 21 115.66 -15.10 -78.39
C VAL A 21 114.90 -15.08 -79.71
N ASN A 22 115.39 -14.27 -80.66
CA ASN A 22 114.99 -14.39 -82.06
C ASN A 22 115.75 -15.57 -82.69
N LEU A 23 115.03 -16.60 -83.11
CA LEU A 23 115.57 -17.71 -83.90
C LEU A 23 114.70 -17.94 -85.14
N THR A 24 115.13 -17.38 -86.26
CA THR A 24 114.67 -17.78 -87.59
C THR A 24 115.57 -18.91 -88.10
N TRP A 25 114.96 -20.00 -88.59
CA TRP A 25 115.66 -20.93 -89.47
C TRP A 25 114.68 -21.53 -90.49
N ASN A 26 114.91 -21.19 -91.76
CA ASN A 26 114.39 -21.98 -92.86
C ASN A 26 115.34 -23.17 -93.05
N GLU A 27 114.84 -24.40 -93.07
CA GLU A 27 114.93 -25.28 -94.25
C GLU A 27 114.29 -26.65 -94.01
N ASN A 28 114.01 -27.34 -95.10
CA ASN A 28 113.21 -28.57 -95.11
C ASN A 28 114.00 -29.79 -94.64
N VAL A 29 113.40 -30.61 -93.79
CA VAL A 29 113.71 -32.05 -93.70
C VAL A 29 112.43 -32.83 -93.98
N THR A 30 112.53 -33.81 -94.86
CA THR A 30 111.38 -34.53 -95.44
C THR A 30 110.69 -35.46 -94.43
N ALA A 31 109.37 -35.63 -94.63
CA ALA A 31 108.55 -36.49 -93.79
C ALA A 31 108.99 -37.96 -93.84
N LYS A 32 108.91 -38.63 -92.68
CA LYS A 32 108.85 -40.09 -92.60
C LYS A 32 107.41 -40.47 -92.31
N ASP A 33 106.74 -41.07 -93.28
CA ASP A 33 105.31 -41.43 -93.19
C ASP A 33 105.06 -42.34 -91.98
N PHE A 34 104.11 -41.91 -91.15
CA PHE A 34 103.58 -42.66 -90.02
C PHE A 34 102.06 -42.59 -89.99
N GLY A 35 101.43 -43.08 -91.07
CA GLY A 35 100.13 -43.76 -91.01
C GLY A 35 98.95 -42.87 -90.65
N ASN A 36 98.09 -42.65 -91.63
CA ASN A 36 96.81 -41.95 -91.52
C ASN A 36 95.97 -42.39 -90.31
N ARG A 37 96.16 -41.74 -89.15
CA ARG A 37 95.40 -42.03 -87.93
C ARG A 37 93.94 -41.65 -88.15
N ALA A 38 93.02 -42.49 -87.70
CA ALA A 38 91.62 -42.15 -87.72
C ALA A 38 91.39 -40.86 -86.92
N THR A 39 90.66 -39.93 -87.53
CA THR A 39 90.16 -38.73 -86.85
C THR A 39 88.65 -38.84 -86.73
N TYR A 40 88.13 -38.49 -85.56
CA TYR A 40 86.75 -38.71 -85.19
C TYR A 40 86.05 -37.40 -84.84
N THR A 41 84.78 -37.30 -85.20
CA THR A 41 83.93 -36.15 -84.86
C THR A 41 83.27 -36.34 -83.49
N LEU A 42 83.19 -35.26 -82.73
CA LEU A 42 82.45 -35.19 -81.48
C LEU A 42 81.32 -34.16 -81.60
N THR A 43 80.09 -34.66 -81.70
CA THR A 43 78.88 -33.82 -81.65
C THR A 43 78.46 -33.65 -80.19
N VAL A 44 78.34 -32.40 -79.73
CA VAL A 44 77.79 -32.08 -78.40
C VAL A 44 76.42 -31.42 -78.56
N ASN A 45 75.43 -31.95 -77.86
CA ASN A 45 74.07 -31.41 -77.81
C ASN A 45 73.78 -30.82 -76.43
N ALA A 46 73.10 -29.67 -76.39
CA ALA A 46 72.65 -29.02 -75.18
C ALA A 46 71.34 -28.27 -75.46
N THR A 47 70.43 -28.31 -74.50
CA THR A 47 69.19 -27.51 -74.49
C THR A 47 68.97 -27.04 -73.05
N ASN A 48 68.61 -25.77 -72.85
CA ASN A 48 68.53 -25.13 -71.52
C ASN A 48 69.89 -25.10 -70.76
N GLY A 49 70.97 -25.01 -71.53
CA GLY A 49 72.35 -24.91 -71.06
C GLY A 49 73.30 -24.99 -72.24
N SER A 50 74.59 -25.15 -71.97
CA SER A 50 75.65 -25.24 -72.98
C SER A 50 76.69 -26.29 -72.60
N VAL A 51 77.43 -26.79 -73.59
CA VAL A 51 78.55 -27.71 -73.38
C VAL A 51 79.79 -27.13 -74.04
N THR A 52 80.86 -26.96 -73.26
CA THR A 52 82.18 -26.61 -73.78
C THR A 52 83.05 -27.86 -73.90
N LYS A 53 83.89 -27.90 -74.93
CA LYS A 53 84.87 -28.96 -75.20
C LYS A 53 86.26 -28.43 -74.88
N ASN A 54 87.12 -29.26 -74.30
CA ASN A 54 88.54 -28.93 -74.13
C ASN A 54 89.43 -30.16 -74.39
N PRO A 55 90.29 -30.16 -75.44
CA PRO A 55 90.39 -29.12 -76.47
C PRO A 55 89.10 -29.03 -77.31
N ASP A 56 88.81 -27.88 -77.92
CA ASP A 56 87.77 -27.76 -78.94
C ASP A 56 88.39 -27.74 -80.34
N VAL A 57 88.24 -28.84 -81.07
CA VAL A 57 88.66 -29.00 -82.47
C VAL A 57 87.56 -29.67 -83.30
N THR A 58 87.64 -29.50 -84.63
CA THR A 58 86.64 -30.04 -85.58
C THR A 58 86.72 -31.56 -85.78
N ALA A 59 87.88 -32.16 -85.56
CA ALA A 59 88.08 -33.60 -85.52
C ALA A 59 89.24 -33.96 -84.58
N TYR A 60 89.10 -35.07 -83.85
CA TYR A 60 90.01 -35.50 -82.79
C TYR A 60 90.79 -36.73 -83.26
N PRO A 61 92.13 -36.78 -83.11
CA PRO A 61 92.89 -38.02 -83.31
C PRO A 61 92.40 -39.13 -82.38
N GLU A 62 92.36 -40.36 -82.89
CA GLU A 62 92.13 -41.57 -82.09
C GLU A 62 92.96 -41.59 -80.79
N GLY A 63 92.29 -41.86 -79.67
CA GLY A 63 92.88 -41.86 -78.33
C GLY A 63 92.97 -40.50 -77.64
N THR A 64 92.42 -39.43 -78.21
CA THR A 64 92.37 -38.11 -77.55
C THR A 64 91.32 -38.09 -76.45
N SER A 65 91.70 -37.68 -75.24
CA SER A 65 90.77 -37.33 -74.15
C SER A 65 90.25 -35.90 -74.33
N VAL A 66 88.92 -35.73 -74.30
CA VAL A 66 88.23 -34.44 -74.39
C VAL A 66 87.44 -34.22 -73.12
N ILE A 67 87.73 -33.14 -72.40
CA ILE A 67 86.95 -32.73 -71.23
C ILE A 67 85.70 -32.01 -71.73
N LEU A 68 84.54 -32.43 -71.22
CA LEU A 68 83.25 -31.80 -71.47
C LEU A 68 82.76 -31.13 -70.19
N THR A 69 82.45 -29.84 -70.26
CA THR A 69 81.86 -29.08 -69.15
C THR A 69 80.46 -28.64 -69.55
N ALA A 70 79.45 -29.05 -68.78
CA ALA A 70 78.07 -28.62 -68.94
C ALA A 70 77.79 -27.40 -68.05
N THR A 71 77.46 -26.26 -68.67
CA THR A 71 77.06 -25.03 -67.96
C THR A 71 75.55 -24.84 -68.10
N PRO A 72 74.75 -24.96 -67.03
CA PRO A 72 73.30 -24.75 -67.08
C PRO A 72 72.93 -23.32 -67.47
N ALA A 73 71.74 -23.14 -68.03
CA ALA A 73 71.11 -21.83 -68.11
C ALA A 73 70.53 -21.41 -66.76
N GLU A 74 70.16 -20.13 -66.61
CA GLU A 74 69.48 -19.62 -65.42
C GLU A 74 68.18 -20.42 -65.16
N GLY A 75 67.98 -20.81 -63.89
CA GLY A 75 66.88 -21.65 -63.47
C GLY A 75 67.01 -23.15 -63.79
N TYR A 76 68.11 -23.60 -64.38
CA TYR A 76 68.38 -25.02 -64.64
C TYR A 76 69.59 -25.53 -63.83
N HIS A 77 69.61 -26.84 -63.58
CA HIS A 77 70.78 -27.56 -63.08
C HIS A 77 71.19 -28.65 -64.08
N PHE A 78 72.46 -29.02 -64.07
CA PHE A 78 72.92 -30.18 -64.83
C PHE A 78 72.45 -31.46 -64.14
N ALA A 79 71.77 -32.34 -64.89
CA ALA A 79 71.28 -33.61 -64.38
C ALA A 79 72.28 -34.75 -64.66
N ASN A 80 72.60 -34.97 -65.95
CA ASN A 80 73.48 -36.06 -66.38
C ASN A 80 73.94 -35.92 -67.83
N TRP A 81 75.01 -36.61 -68.19
CA TRP A 81 75.40 -36.90 -69.58
C TRP A 81 74.58 -38.07 -70.14
N SER A 82 74.35 -38.06 -71.45
CA SER A 82 73.80 -39.20 -72.20
C SER A 82 74.40 -39.30 -73.61
N GLY A 83 74.18 -40.44 -74.28
CA GLY A 83 74.81 -40.75 -75.57
C GLY A 83 76.06 -41.60 -75.36
N ASN A 84 77.21 -41.14 -75.86
CA ASN A 84 78.50 -41.82 -75.67
C ASN A 84 79.23 -41.45 -74.36
N LEU A 85 78.61 -40.65 -73.48
CA LEU A 85 79.03 -40.37 -72.12
C LEU A 85 77.83 -40.56 -71.18
N SER A 86 78.07 -40.90 -69.91
CA SER A 86 77.00 -41.19 -68.95
C SER A 86 77.45 -40.93 -67.51
N GLY A 87 76.49 -40.59 -66.64
CA GLY A 87 76.75 -40.19 -65.26
C GLY A 87 76.49 -38.71 -65.02
N SER A 88 76.72 -38.26 -63.78
CA SER A 88 76.42 -36.90 -63.31
C SER A 88 77.68 -36.11 -62.89
N GLU A 89 78.88 -36.63 -63.15
CA GLU A 89 80.11 -35.85 -62.97
C GLU A 89 80.17 -34.72 -64.01
N ASN A 90 80.64 -33.54 -63.60
CA ASN A 90 80.69 -32.35 -64.45
C ASN A 90 81.74 -31.37 -63.91
N PRO A 91 82.81 -31.07 -64.65
CA PRO A 91 83.16 -31.64 -65.96
C PRO A 91 83.49 -33.14 -65.91
N ASP A 92 83.41 -33.80 -67.06
CA ASP A 92 83.69 -35.24 -67.26
C ASP A 92 84.53 -35.44 -68.54
N THR A 93 85.20 -36.59 -68.70
CA THR A 93 86.23 -36.82 -69.75
C THR A 93 85.84 -37.94 -70.71
N LEU A 94 85.73 -37.60 -72.00
CA LEU A 94 85.43 -38.53 -73.08
C LEU A 94 86.69 -38.94 -73.85
N LEU A 95 86.94 -40.24 -74.00
CA LEU A 95 88.01 -40.77 -74.85
C LEU A 95 87.52 -40.96 -76.29
N MET A 96 88.21 -40.39 -77.28
CA MET A 96 87.83 -40.48 -78.71
C MET A 96 88.38 -41.75 -79.37
N ASP A 97 87.62 -42.85 -79.27
CA ASP A 97 87.84 -44.15 -79.94
C ASP A 97 86.95 -44.37 -81.18
N GLY A 98 86.15 -43.37 -81.55
CA GLY A 98 85.18 -43.43 -82.63
C GLY A 98 84.43 -42.09 -82.78
N ASN A 99 83.61 -41.95 -83.83
CA ASN A 99 82.68 -40.81 -83.92
C ASN A 99 81.68 -40.90 -82.77
N LYS A 100 81.51 -39.82 -82.00
CA LYS A 100 80.69 -39.80 -80.78
C LYS A 100 79.70 -38.65 -80.76
N THR A 101 78.56 -38.89 -80.12
CA THR A 101 77.57 -37.87 -79.78
C THR A 101 77.32 -37.89 -78.28
N VAL A 102 77.43 -36.74 -77.62
CA VAL A 102 77.15 -36.57 -76.19
C VAL A 102 76.11 -35.48 -76.01
N THR A 103 75.15 -35.72 -75.12
CA THR A 103 74.11 -34.74 -74.76
C THR A 103 74.22 -34.40 -73.28
N ALA A 104 74.31 -33.12 -72.95
CA ALA A 104 74.11 -32.66 -71.58
C ALA A 104 72.60 -32.48 -71.34
N ASN A 105 72.09 -33.19 -70.35
CA ASN A 105 70.69 -33.09 -69.95
C ASN A 105 70.61 -32.10 -68.78
N PHE A 106 69.85 -31.03 -68.96
CA PHE A 106 69.61 -30.02 -67.94
C PHE A 106 68.16 -30.12 -67.45
N ALA A 107 67.98 -30.21 -66.14
CA ALA A 107 66.66 -30.25 -65.51
C ALA A 107 66.34 -28.88 -64.90
N LEU A 108 65.08 -28.46 -65.02
CA LEU A 108 64.62 -27.20 -64.42
C LEU A 108 64.74 -27.32 -62.89
N GLN A 109 65.27 -26.28 -62.25
CA GLN A 109 65.39 -26.23 -60.79
C GLN A 109 63.99 -26.06 -60.17
N THR A 110 63.76 -26.76 -59.06
CA THR A 110 62.51 -26.70 -58.29
C THR A 110 62.80 -26.29 -56.85
N PHE A 111 61.97 -25.42 -56.31
CA PHE A 111 61.99 -25.00 -54.91
C PHE A 111 60.81 -25.59 -54.16
N THR A 112 60.94 -25.67 -52.84
CA THR A 112 59.87 -26.15 -51.95
C THR A 112 59.23 -24.99 -51.21
N ILE A 113 57.90 -24.89 -51.28
CA ILE A 113 57.10 -24.06 -50.38
C ILE A 113 56.43 -24.98 -49.35
N THR A 114 56.60 -24.70 -48.07
CA THR A 114 55.97 -25.50 -46.99
C THR A 114 54.80 -24.72 -46.40
N ALA A 115 53.60 -25.29 -46.48
CA ALA A 115 52.36 -24.67 -46.02
C ALA A 115 51.79 -25.37 -44.77
N THR A 116 51.57 -24.60 -43.69
CA THR A 116 51.05 -25.09 -42.41
C THR A 116 49.76 -24.37 -42.01
N ALA A 117 48.79 -25.10 -41.47
CA ALA A 117 47.67 -24.53 -40.73
C ALA A 117 47.91 -24.71 -39.22
N VAL A 118 47.73 -23.64 -38.44
CA VAL A 118 47.96 -23.61 -37.00
C VAL A 118 46.69 -23.12 -36.29
N GLY A 119 45.88 -24.08 -35.82
CA GLY A 119 44.57 -23.82 -35.22
C GLY A 119 43.46 -24.55 -35.96
N ASN A 120 42.27 -23.96 -35.98
CA ASN A 120 41.06 -24.55 -36.55
C ASN A 120 40.75 -23.88 -37.91
N GLY A 121 41.30 -24.47 -38.95
CA GLY A 121 41.17 -24.05 -40.34
C GLY A 121 42.17 -24.79 -41.23
N ILE A 122 42.09 -24.53 -42.53
CA ILE A 122 42.91 -25.20 -43.55
C ILE A 122 43.67 -24.20 -44.42
N ILE A 123 44.86 -24.60 -44.84
CA ILE A 123 45.60 -24.03 -45.97
C ILE A 123 45.69 -25.08 -47.08
N SER A 124 45.46 -24.67 -48.33
CA SER A 124 45.38 -25.57 -49.48
C SER A 124 46.20 -25.04 -50.67
N PRO A 125 47.14 -25.83 -51.24
CA PRO A 125 47.53 -27.18 -50.82
C PRO A 125 48.27 -27.20 -49.46
N PRO A 126 48.07 -28.22 -48.60
CA PRO A 126 48.81 -28.34 -47.34
C PRO A 126 50.17 -29.02 -47.52
N GLY A 127 51.12 -28.73 -46.64
CA GLY A 127 52.44 -29.37 -46.61
C GLY A 127 53.38 -28.85 -47.70
N VAL A 128 54.28 -29.71 -48.20
CA VAL A 128 55.33 -29.32 -49.14
C VAL A 128 54.82 -29.34 -50.58
N THR A 129 54.80 -28.17 -51.21
CA THR A 129 54.55 -28.00 -52.66
C THR A 129 55.88 -27.75 -53.38
N SER A 130 56.11 -28.42 -54.52
CA SER A 130 57.28 -28.19 -55.37
C SER A 130 56.93 -27.26 -56.51
N VAL A 131 57.69 -26.18 -56.67
CA VAL A 131 57.45 -25.11 -57.66
C VAL A 131 58.71 -24.91 -58.51
N SER A 132 58.57 -24.92 -59.83
CA SER A 132 59.66 -24.64 -60.77
C SER A 132 60.19 -23.22 -60.63
N PHE A 133 61.49 -23.02 -60.90
CA PHE A 133 62.14 -21.70 -60.94
C PHE A 133 61.33 -20.69 -61.77
N GLY A 134 61.03 -19.53 -61.18
CA GLY A 134 60.25 -18.46 -61.79
C GLY A 134 58.74 -18.72 -61.87
N GLY A 135 58.24 -19.84 -61.36
CA GLY A 135 56.81 -20.15 -61.29
C GLY A 135 56.06 -19.37 -60.20
N SER A 136 54.74 -19.53 -60.17
CA SER A 136 53.86 -19.02 -59.10
C SER A 136 53.11 -20.16 -58.42
N GLN A 137 52.73 -19.97 -57.16
CA GLN A 137 51.85 -20.87 -56.41
C GLN A 137 50.91 -20.08 -55.50
N ALA A 138 49.61 -20.24 -55.72
CA ALA A 138 48.57 -19.70 -54.87
C ALA A 138 48.18 -20.71 -53.77
N TYR A 139 47.91 -20.19 -52.57
CA TYR A 139 47.35 -20.90 -51.44
C TYR A 139 45.98 -20.30 -51.10
N ALA A 140 44.97 -21.16 -50.93
CA ALA A 140 43.68 -20.77 -50.36
C ALA A 140 43.67 -21.08 -48.85
N ILE A 141 43.14 -20.16 -48.05
CA ILE A 141 43.10 -20.25 -46.60
C ILE A 141 41.65 -20.09 -46.15
N THR A 142 41.13 -21.10 -45.45
CA THR A 142 39.72 -21.18 -45.03
C THR A 142 39.67 -21.48 -43.54
N PRO A 143 39.10 -20.60 -42.69
CA PRO A 143 38.87 -20.91 -41.28
C PRO A 143 37.77 -21.96 -41.11
N ASP A 144 37.83 -22.74 -40.03
CA ASP A 144 36.71 -23.59 -39.64
C ASP A 144 35.52 -22.73 -39.14
N THR A 145 34.32 -23.30 -39.16
CA THR A 145 33.12 -22.62 -38.63
C THR A 145 33.32 -22.21 -37.17
N GLY A 146 33.10 -20.93 -36.87
CA GLY A 146 33.36 -20.37 -35.54
C GLY A 146 34.72 -19.71 -35.36
N TYR A 147 35.60 -19.76 -36.36
CA TYR A 147 36.93 -19.15 -36.33
C TYR A 147 37.09 -18.06 -37.40
N HIS A 148 38.16 -17.28 -37.29
CA HIS A 148 38.65 -16.37 -38.32
C HIS A 148 40.15 -16.56 -38.52
N ILE A 149 40.65 -16.08 -39.66
CA ILE A 149 42.08 -16.02 -39.95
C ILE A 149 42.65 -14.89 -39.09
N ASP A 150 43.51 -15.25 -38.15
CA ASP A 150 44.19 -14.33 -37.23
C ASP A 150 45.32 -13.60 -37.97
N SER A 151 46.19 -14.39 -38.60
CA SER A 151 47.36 -13.91 -39.31
C SER A 151 47.92 -14.97 -40.26
N ILE A 152 48.57 -14.52 -41.33
CA ILE A 152 49.41 -15.33 -42.21
C ILE A 152 50.86 -14.91 -41.97
N VAL A 153 51.75 -15.87 -41.80
CA VAL A 153 53.20 -15.64 -41.64
C VAL A 153 53.93 -16.28 -42.83
N VAL A 154 54.64 -15.47 -43.61
CA VAL A 154 55.44 -15.90 -44.76
C VAL A 154 56.91 -15.67 -44.46
N ASP A 155 57.73 -16.72 -44.55
CA ASP A 155 59.17 -16.69 -44.21
C ASP A 155 59.49 -16.05 -42.84
N GLY A 156 58.59 -16.22 -41.86
CA GLY A 156 58.69 -15.62 -40.52
C GLY A 156 58.17 -14.18 -40.39
N VAL A 157 57.66 -13.58 -41.47
CA VAL A 157 57.08 -12.23 -41.50
C VAL A 157 55.55 -12.30 -41.55
N ASN A 158 54.86 -11.68 -40.60
CA ASN A 158 53.39 -11.57 -40.62
C ASN A 158 52.95 -10.63 -41.76
N VAL A 159 52.13 -11.13 -42.69
CA VAL A 159 51.62 -10.40 -43.86
C VAL A 159 50.15 -9.96 -43.70
N GLY A 160 49.57 -10.15 -42.50
CA GLY A 160 48.17 -9.86 -42.18
C GLY A 160 47.25 -11.06 -42.39
N ALA A 161 45.95 -10.87 -42.17
CA ALA A 161 44.92 -11.88 -42.45
C ALA A 161 44.39 -11.75 -43.89
N GLY A 162 44.14 -12.88 -44.55
CA GLY A 162 43.59 -12.93 -45.90
C GLY A 162 43.15 -14.35 -46.28
N THR A 163 42.16 -14.48 -47.17
CA THR A 163 41.63 -15.79 -47.60
C THR A 163 42.50 -16.49 -48.64
N SER A 164 43.57 -15.84 -49.12
CA SER A 164 44.58 -16.44 -49.99
C SER A 164 45.91 -15.70 -49.91
N TYR A 165 46.97 -16.37 -50.37
CA TYR A 165 48.29 -15.77 -50.61
C TYR A 165 48.89 -16.37 -51.88
N GLU A 166 49.54 -15.58 -52.73
CA GLU A 166 50.21 -16.06 -53.94
C GLU A 166 51.70 -15.73 -53.90
N PHE A 167 52.53 -16.77 -53.91
CA PHE A 167 53.94 -16.65 -54.25
C PHE A 167 54.07 -16.49 -55.76
N THR A 168 54.82 -15.50 -56.22
CA THR A 168 55.08 -15.25 -57.65
C THR A 168 56.58 -15.19 -57.91
N ALA A 169 57.01 -15.63 -59.09
CA ALA A 169 58.42 -15.67 -59.51
C ALA A 169 59.34 -16.37 -58.48
N VAL A 170 58.98 -17.58 -58.06
CA VAL A 170 59.67 -18.35 -57.01
C VAL A 170 61.12 -18.67 -57.39
N ILE A 171 62.07 -18.12 -56.64
CA ILE A 171 63.53 -18.31 -56.82
C ILE A 171 64.24 -18.83 -55.56
N ALA A 172 63.48 -19.19 -54.52
CA ALA A 172 63.97 -19.72 -53.25
C ALA A 172 62.95 -20.70 -52.64
N ASN A 173 63.37 -21.43 -51.60
CA ASN A 173 62.43 -22.17 -50.76
C ASN A 173 61.73 -21.20 -49.81
N HIS A 174 60.44 -21.43 -49.54
CA HIS A 174 59.61 -20.55 -48.71
C HIS A 174 58.78 -21.34 -47.66
N THR A 175 58.27 -20.64 -46.66
CA THR A 175 57.29 -21.15 -45.69
C THR A 175 56.08 -20.24 -45.59
N ILE A 176 54.88 -20.81 -45.42
CA ILE A 176 53.63 -20.09 -45.16
C ILE A 176 52.82 -20.77 -44.06
N ASP A 177 52.67 -20.09 -42.94
CA ASP A 177 51.90 -20.56 -41.78
C ASP A 177 50.64 -19.70 -41.61
N ALA A 178 49.46 -20.33 -41.61
CA ALA A 178 48.17 -19.66 -41.39
C ALA A 178 47.66 -19.94 -39.97
N TYR A 179 47.41 -18.88 -39.20
CA TYR A 179 46.94 -18.93 -37.82
C TYR A 179 45.45 -18.60 -37.72
N PHE A 180 44.75 -19.29 -36.83
CA PHE A 180 43.29 -19.17 -36.68
C PHE A 180 42.87 -18.90 -35.23
N SER A 181 42.07 -17.85 -35.03
CA SER A 181 41.54 -17.42 -33.71
C SER A 181 40.02 -17.64 -33.65
N ILE A 182 39.51 -18.00 -32.47
CA ILE A 182 38.06 -18.24 -32.29
C ILE A 182 37.27 -16.92 -32.31
N ASN A 183 36.07 -16.96 -32.85
CA ASN A 183 35.16 -15.81 -32.84
C ASN A 183 34.55 -15.64 -31.44
N TYR A 184 34.37 -14.38 -31.04
CA TYR A 184 33.71 -14.01 -29.80
C TYR A 184 32.47 -13.16 -30.08
N TYR A 185 31.44 -13.35 -29.27
CA TYR A 185 30.17 -12.65 -29.33
C TYR A 185 29.86 -12.03 -27.97
N THR A 186 29.20 -10.87 -27.98
CA THR A 186 28.85 -10.15 -26.75
C THR A 186 27.42 -10.44 -26.37
N ILE A 187 27.19 -10.82 -25.12
CA ILE A 187 25.87 -10.75 -24.49
C ILE A 187 25.82 -9.45 -23.71
N THR A 188 25.09 -8.45 -24.24
CA THR A 188 24.90 -7.16 -23.58
C THR A 188 23.75 -7.27 -22.58
N ALA A 189 23.97 -6.80 -21.34
CA ALA A 189 23.03 -7.02 -20.24
C ALA A 189 22.51 -5.71 -19.64
N TYR A 190 21.20 -5.46 -19.77
CA TYR A 190 20.50 -4.31 -19.20
C TYR A 190 19.65 -4.71 -17.99
N ILE A 191 20.06 -4.24 -16.81
CA ILE A 191 19.51 -4.67 -15.52
C ILE A 191 18.92 -3.46 -14.79
N THR A 192 17.67 -3.52 -14.34
CA THR A 192 17.07 -2.43 -13.55
C THR A 192 17.55 -2.45 -12.09
N ALA A 193 17.35 -1.35 -11.37
CA ALA A 193 17.47 -1.34 -9.92
C ALA A 193 16.49 -2.35 -9.27
N GLY A 194 16.84 -2.87 -8.09
CA GLY A 194 16.07 -3.90 -7.38
C GLY A 194 16.68 -5.31 -7.42
N GLY A 195 17.88 -5.46 -7.99
CA GLY A 195 18.63 -6.71 -7.98
C GLY A 195 19.90 -6.65 -8.81
N THR A 196 20.56 -7.80 -8.94
CA THR A 196 21.84 -7.97 -9.65
C THR A 196 21.86 -9.28 -10.44
N THR A 197 22.86 -9.45 -11.30
CA THR A 197 23.09 -10.68 -12.07
C THR A 197 24.52 -11.18 -11.91
N SER A 198 24.72 -12.49 -12.10
CA SER A 198 26.04 -13.10 -12.24
C SER A 198 26.07 -13.99 -13.50
N PRO A 199 26.91 -13.73 -14.51
CA PRO A 199 27.84 -12.59 -14.59
C PRO A 199 27.12 -11.22 -14.63
N SER A 200 27.87 -10.16 -14.33
CA SER A 200 27.37 -8.79 -14.21
C SER A 200 27.79 -7.94 -15.41
N GLY A 201 26.84 -7.38 -16.14
CA GLY A 201 27.10 -6.59 -17.35
C GLY A 201 27.44 -7.45 -18.58
N ASP A 202 28.13 -6.82 -19.53
CA ASP A 202 28.41 -7.40 -20.85
C ASP A 202 29.43 -8.54 -20.78
N THR A 203 29.03 -9.73 -21.24
CA THR A 203 29.90 -10.93 -21.26
C THR A 203 30.36 -11.23 -22.69
N SER A 204 31.67 -11.41 -22.89
CA SER A 204 32.22 -11.96 -24.13
C SER A 204 32.26 -13.48 -24.07
N VAL A 205 31.65 -14.14 -25.05
CA VAL A 205 31.46 -15.60 -25.13
C VAL A 205 32.09 -16.10 -26.43
N ALA A 206 32.87 -17.19 -26.36
CA ALA A 206 33.46 -17.80 -27.55
C ALA A 206 32.41 -18.59 -28.35
N TYR A 207 32.57 -18.68 -29.67
CA TYR A 207 31.64 -19.40 -30.55
C TYR A 207 31.33 -20.81 -30.04
N GLY A 208 30.05 -21.18 -30.04
CA GLY A 208 29.57 -22.51 -29.64
C GLY A 208 29.75 -22.83 -28.15
N SER A 209 30.04 -21.83 -27.32
CA SER A 209 30.12 -21.97 -25.86
C SER A 209 28.80 -21.59 -25.19
N ASP A 210 28.51 -22.23 -24.06
CA ASP A 210 27.35 -21.93 -23.21
C ASP A 210 27.71 -20.90 -22.12
N VAL A 211 26.76 -20.03 -21.76
CA VAL A 211 26.85 -19.18 -20.57
C VAL A 211 25.50 -19.06 -19.86
N THR A 212 25.53 -19.19 -18.53
CA THR A 212 24.35 -19.04 -17.67
C THR A 212 24.43 -17.75 -16.85
N TYR A 213 23.41 -16.91 -16.97
CA TYR A 213 23.16 -15.81 -16.06
C TYR A 213 22.24 -16.26 -14.92
N MET A 214 22.64 -15.97 -13.69
CA MET A 214 21.83 -16.10 -12.47
C MET A 214 21.30 -14.73 -12.05
N PHE A 215 20.06 -14.65 -11.58
CA PHE A 215 19.39 -13.40 -11.19
C PHE A 215 19.12 -13.36 -9.69
N TYR A 216 19.50 -12.26 -9.04
CA TYR A 216 19.43 -12.09 -7.59
C TYR A 216 18.69 -10.80 -7.23
N PRO A 217 17.39 -10.85 -6.88
CA PRO A 217 16.66 -9.70 -6.36
C PRO A 217 17.26 -9.18 -5.04
N ASP A 218 17.15 -7.88 -4.82
CA ASP A 218 17.45 -7.25 -3.52
C ASP A 218 16.39 -7.61 -2.47
N GLU A 219 16.65 -7.35 -1.18
CA GLU A 219 15.66 -7.59 -0.13
C GLU A 219 14.37 -6.80 -0.37
N GLY A 220 13.24 -7.51 -0.47
CA GLY A 220 11.95 -6.92 -0.77
C GLY A 220 11.64 -6.77 -2.26
N TYR A 221 12.49 -7.24 -3.17
CA TYR A 221 12.24 -7.26 -4.61
C TYR A 221 12.01 -8.68 -5.15
N HIS A 222 11.51 -8.79 -6.38
CA HIS A 222 11.41 -10.04 -7.15
C HIS A 222 11.79 -9.80 -8.61
N VAL A 223 12.15 -10.85 -9.36
CA VAL A 223 12.28 -10.78 -10.82
C VAL A 223 10.87 -10.64 -11.39
N GLU A 224 10.56 -9.48 -11.96
CA GLU A 224 9.26 -9.20 -12.57
C GLU A 224 9.20 -9.81 -13.98
N ASN A 225 10.22 -9.54 -14.81
CA ASN A 225 10.32 -10.08 -16.16
C ASN A 225 11.78 -10.17 -16.64
N VAL A 226 12.04 -11.15 -17.51
CA VAL A 226 13.30 -11.31 -18.26
C VAL A 226 12.98 -11.35 -19.75
N TRP A 227 13.74 -10.64 -20.57
CA TRP A 227 13.70 -10.72 -22.03
C TRP A 227 15.05 -11.12 -22.61
N ILE A 228 15.00 -11.86 -23.71
CA ILE A 228 16.16 -12.30 -24.49
C ILE A 228 15.89 -11.89 -25.94
N ASP A 229 16.74 -11.04 -26.51
CA ASP A 229 16.61 -10.49 -27.86
C ASP A 229 15.23 -9.86 -28.13
N SER A 230 14.70 -9.13 -27.14
CA SER A 230 13.33 -8.57 -27.07
C SER A 230 12.18 -9.59 -26.94
N VAL A 231 12.45 -10.89 -26.84
CA VAL A 231 11.45 -11.93 -26.58
C VAL A 231 11.27 -12.15 -25.08
N LEU A 232 10.04 -12.07 -24.58
CA LEU A 232 9.74 -12.25 -23.16
C LEU A 232 9.89 -13.72 -22.75
N VAL A 233 10.73 -13.97 -21.75
CA VAL A 233 10.86 -15.25 -21.03
C VAL A 233 10.01 -15.24 -19.74
N GLY A 234 9.82 -14.08 -19.13
CA GLY A 234 9.03 -13.90 -17.90
C GLY A 234 9.86 -14.03 -16.62
N ALA A 235 9.19 -14.20 -15.48
CA ALA A 235 9.81 -14.29 -14.15
C ALA A 235 10.53 -15.63 -13.92
N VAL A 236 11.82 -15.70 -14.30
CA VAL A 236 12.73 -16.83 -14.04
C VAL A 236 13.88 -16.40 -13.13
N SER A 237 14.54 -17.35 -12.45
CA SER A 237 15.70 -17.08 -11.57
C SER A 237 17.06 -17.12 -12.30
N SER A 238 17.09 -17.59 -13.54
CA SER A 238 18.29 -17.75 -14.35
C SER A 238 17.93 -17.96 -15.82
N TYR A 239 18.87 -17.69 -16.72
CA TYR A 239 18.77 -18.04 -18.14
C TYR A 239 20.12 -18.53 -18.67
N THR A 240 20.09 -19.54 -19.54
CA THR A 240 21.28 -20.10 -20.21
C THR A 240 21.20 -19.81 -21.70
N PHE A 241 22.20 -19.10 -22.21
CA PHE A 241 22.50 -19.04 -23.63
C PHE A 241 23.36 -20.27 -23.96
N SER A 242 22.90 -21.13 -24.86
CA SER A 242 23.63 -22.31 -25.32
C SER A 242 24.05 -22.16 -26.77
N ASP A 243 25.18 -22.77 -27.15
CA ASP A 243 25.71 -22.79 -28.53
C ASP A 243 25.81 -21.38 -29.15
N VAL A 244 26.45 -20.44 -28.43
CA VAL A 244 26.42 -19.01 -28.79
C VAL A 244 27.11 -18.76 -30.14
N ALA A 245 26.29 -18.46 -31.16
CA ALA A 245 26.72 -18.21 -32.55
C ALA A 245 26.53 -16.75 -33.00
N SER A 246 25.98 -15.89 -32.13
CA SER A 246 25.66 -14.49 -32.37
C SER A 246 25.78 -13.66 -31.10
N SER A 247 25.89 -12.34 -31.22
CA SER A 247 25.73 -11.44 -30.06
C SER A 247 24.25 -11.37 -29.65
N HIS A 248 23.99 -11.28 -28.36
CA HIS A 248 22.64 -11.33 -27.78
C HIS A 248 22.37 -10.15 -26.83
N TYR A 249 21.09 -9.88 -26.56
CA TYR A 249 20.66 -8.87 -25.60
C TYR A 249 19.82 -9.49 -24.48
N LEU A 250 20.25 -9.30 -23.24
CA LEU A 250 19.56 -9.71 -22.01
C LEU A 250 18.99 -8.47 -21.32
N GLU A 251 17.68 -8.45 -21.07
CA GLU A 251 17.04 -7.46 -20.19
C GLU A 251 16.42 -8.16 -18.98
N VAL A 252 16.70 -7.64 -17.77
CA VAL A 252 16.13 -8.12 -16.51
C VAL A 252 15.51 -6.94 -15.76
N GLN A 253 14.20 -7.03 -15.52
CA GLN A 253 13.46 -6.07 -14.71
C GLN A 253 13.11 -6.69 -13.36
N PHE A 254 13.47 -5.98 -12.29
CA PHE A 254 13.05 -6.26 -10.92
C PHE A 254 11.94 -5.31 -10.50
N ALA A 255 10.97 -5.81 -9.74
CA ALA A 255 9.94 -4.98 -9.11
C ALA A 255 9.99 -5.14 -7.59
N ILE A 256 9.55 -4.09 -6.87
CA ILE A 256 9.43 -4.12 -5.42
C ILE A 256 8.14 -4.86 -5.04
N ASN A 257 8.23 -5.77 -4.08
CA ASN A 257 7.06 -6.46 -3.54
C ASN A 257 6.11 -5.44 -2.89
N THR A 258 4.81 -5.68 -2.98
CA THR A 258 3.78 -4.85 -2.37
C THR A 258 2.80 -5.68 -1.56
N TYR A 259 2.29 -5.11 -0.46
CA TYR A 259 1.49 -5.85 0.53
C TYR A 259 0.27 -5.09 1.02
N ALA A 260 -0.78 -5.83 1.35
CA ALA A 260 -1.98 -5.29 1.98
C ALA A 260 -1.80 -5.10 3.51
N LEU A 261 -2.39 -4.04 4.04
CA LEU A 261 -2.52 -3.78 5.48
C LEU A 261 -4.01 -3.82 5.86
N ASN A 262 -4.43 -4.96 6.42
CA ASN A 262 -5.80 -5.22 6.83
C ASN A 262 -6.02 -4.66 8.25
N ILE A 263 -7.05 -3.84 8.42
CA ILE A 263 -7.47 -3.29 9.72
C ILE A 263 -8.80 -3.91 10.15
N THR A 264 -8.79 -4.64 11.26
CA THR A 264 -9.99 -5.12 11.96
C THR A 264 -10.35 -4.16 13.09
N ILE A 265 -11.63 -3.80 13.20
CA ILE A 265 -12.14 -2.90 14.24
C ILE A 265 -13.07 -3.68 15.17
N VAL A 266 -12.71 -3.72 16.46
CA VAL A 266 -13.56 -4.22 17.55
C VAL A 266 -14.11 -3.02 18.32
N GLY A 267 -15.43 -3.00 18.60
CA GLY A 267 -16.11 -1.84 19.17
C GLY A 267 -16.52 -0.82 18.11
N SER A 268 -16.44 0.48 18.42
CA SER A 268 -16.83 1.54 17.49
C SER A 268 -15.81 2.69 17.47
N GLY A 269 -15.36 3.04 16.26
CA GLY A 269 -14.30 3.99 15.97
C GLY A 269 -13.81 3.80 14.53
N SER A 270 -12.76 4.52 14.15
CA SER A 270 -12.06 4.36 12.87
C SER A 270 -10.55 4.36 13.08
N VAL A 271 -9.80 4.01 12.02
CA VAL A 271 -8.33 4.12 12.00
C VAL A 271 -7.94 4.98 10.82
N VAL A 272 -7.17 6.03 11.09
CA VAL A 272 -6.49 6.81 10.06
C VAL A 272 -5.14 6.16 9.79
N LYS A 273 -4.82 5.92 8.52
CA LYS A 273 -3.52 5.42 8.06
C LYS A 273 -2.71 6.57 7.48
N ASN A 274 -1.41 6.62 7.73
CA ASN A 274 -0.49 7.57 7.10
C ASN A 274 0.84 6.89 6.73
N PRO A 275 1.16 6.71 5.43
CA PRO A 275 0.31 7.02 4.28
C PRO A 275 -0.94 6.12 4.20
N ASP A 276 -2.02 6.60 3.61
CA ASP A 276 -3.18 5.78 3.27
C ASP A 276 -3.04 5.24 1.83
N GLN A 277 -2.85 3.93 1.70
CA GLN A 277 -2.74 3.23 0.43
C GLN A 277 -3.52 1.91 0.48
N THR A 278 -3.82 1.34 -0.69
CA THR A 278 -4.42 0.00 -0.85
C THR A 278 -3.38 -1.11 -0.73
N LEU A 279 -2.20 -0.89 -1.33
CA LEU A 279 -1.00 -1.71 -1.21
C LEU A 279 0.19 -0.81 -0.87
N TYR A 280 1.14 -1.39 -0.14
CA TYR A 280 2.33 -0.69 0.36
C TYR A 280 3.60 -1.43 -0.09
N ASN A 281 4.60 -0.70 -0.58
CA ASN A 281 5.90 -1.28 -0.98
C ASN A 281 6.62 -1.92 0.22
N HIS A 282 7.45 -2.94 -0.02
CA HIS A 282 8.30 -3.55 1.02
C HIS A 282 9.10 -2.50 1.81
N GLY A 283 9.10 -2.62 3.14
CA GLY A 283 9.78 -1.70 4.04
C GLY A 283 9.04 -0.37 4.32
N THR A 284 7.92 -0.09 3.64
CA THR A 284 7.09 1.09 3.96
C THR A 284 6.63 1.02 5.41
N THR A 285 6.80 2.10 6.18
CA THR A 285 6.29 2.17 7.55
C THR A 285 5.04 3.04 7.58
N VAL A 286 3.94 2.46 8.04
CA VAL A 286 2.62 3.10 8.14
C VAL A 286 2.37 3.48 9.59
N LEU A 287 2.04 4.76 9.83
CA LEU A 287 1.51 5.23 11.10
C LEU A 287 0.00 5.00 11.12
N LEU A 288 -0.49 4.44 12.22
CA LEU A 288 -1.91 4.21 12.51
C LEU A 288 -2.33 5.10 13.67
N THR A 289 -3.44 5.82 13.50
CA THR A 289 -4.08 6.61 14.56
C THR A 289 -5.51 6.13 14.76
N ALA A 290 -5.84 5.67 15.96
CA ALA A 290 -7.18 5.24 16.33
C ALA A 290 -8.05 6.43 16.73
N VAL A 291 -9.27 6.49 16.20
CA VAL A 291 -10.25 7.55 16.48
C VAL A 291 -11.52 6.89 17.06
N PRO A 292 -11.70 6.89 18.40
CA PRO A 292 -12.89 6.30 19.03
C PRO A 292 -14.18 7.02 18.61
N SER A 293 -15.29 6.27 18.52
CA SER A 293 -16.62 6.88 18.39
C SER A 293 -17.13 7.39 19.75
N LEU A 294 -18.16 8.24 19.75
CA LEU A 294 -18.75 8.77 20.99
C LEU A 294 -19.18 7.63 21.93
N GLY A 295 -18.77 7.75 23.20
CA GLY A 295 -19.00 6.73 24.23
C GLY A 295 -18.03 5.56 24.18
N TYR A 296 -17.04 5.56 23.28
CA TYR A 296 -15.93 4.61 23.28
C TYR A 296 -14.61 5.31 23.62
N PHE A 297 -13.69 4.56 24.21
CA PHE A 297 -12.28 4.95 24.36
C PHE A 297 -11.37 3.93 23.66
N PHE A 298 -10.15 4.35 23.34
CA PHE A 298 -9.14 3.45 22.80
C PHE A 298 -8.70 2.44 23.86
N GLY A 299 -8.76 1.14 23.55
CA GLY A 299 -8.32 0.05 24.42
C GLY A 299 -6.89 -0.38 24.15
N ALA A 300 -6.65 -0.99 22.98
CA ALA A 300 -5.34 -1.50 22.58
C ALA A 300 -5.24 -1.76 21.06
N TRP A 301 -4.00 -1.81 20.56
CA TRP A 301 -3.63 -2.45 19.29
C TRP A 301 -3.23 -3.91 19.51
N SER A 302 -3.49 -4.77 18.53
CA SER A 302 -3.13 -6.20 18.54
C SER A 302 -2.94 -6.74 17.11
N GLY A 303 -2.38 -7.95 16.97
CA GLY A 303 -1.98 -8.51 15.67
C GLY A 303 -0.56 -8.08 15.30
N ASP A 304 -0.35 -7.62 14.07
CA ASP A 304 0.93 -7.07 13.59
C ASP A 304 1.33 -5.72 14.23
N ALA A 305 0.45 -5.11 15.02
CA ALA A 305 0.75 -3.95 15.87
C ALA A 305 0.43 -4.28 17.32
N SER A 306 1.07 -3.59 18.27
CA SER A 306 0.74 -3.69 19.69
C SER A 306 0.99 -2.36 20.41
N GLY A 307 0.20 -2.09 21.46
CA GLY A 307 0.37 -0.89 22.27
C GLY A 307 -0.92 -0.42 22.96
N PHE A 308 -0.74 0.40 23.99
CA PHE A 308 -1.80 1.06 24.76
C PHE A 308 -1.87 2.58 24.49
N THR A 309 -1.15 3.06 23.48
CA THR A 309 -1.26 4.39 22.88
C THR A 309 -2.28 4.38 21.75
N ASP A 310 -3.01 5.48 21.57
CA ASP A 310 -3.93 5.72 20.45
C ASP A 310 -3.26 5.65 19.06
N THR A 311 -1.93 5.65 19.03
CA THR A 311 -1.06 5.57 17.86
C THR A 311 -0.16 4.34 17.91
N ALA A 312 0.10 3.75 16.75
CA ALA A 312 1.06 2.65 16.55
C ALA A 312 1.66 2.72 15.14
N SER A 313 2.81 2.08 14.92
CA SER A 313 3.43 1.96 13.59
C SER A 313 3.57 0.49 13.17
N VAL A 314 3.49 0.24 11.85
CA VAL A 314 3.71 -1.08 11.24
C VAL A 314 4.61 -0.94 10.03
N THR A 315 5.66 -1.75 9.95
CA THR A 315 6.55 -1.83 8.77
C THR A 315 6.13 -3.01 7.89
N MET A 316 5.94 -2.74 6.60
CA MET A 316 5.36 -3.67 5.63
C MET A 316 6.43 -4.61 5.06
N THR A 317 6.79 -5.63 5.83
CA THR A 317 7.72 -6.72 5.44
C THR A 317 7.00 -7.97 4.91
N GLY A 318 5.71 -7.83 4.58
CA GLY A 318 4.77 -8.91 4.26
C GLY A 318 3.34 -8.37 4.35
N GLU A 319 2.33 -9.22 4.10
CA GLU A 319 0.95 -8.88 4.46
C GLU A 319 0.81 -8.64 5.97
N LYS A 320 -0.02 -7.66 6.35
CA LYS A 320 -0.17 -7.24 7.75
C LYS A 320 -1.62 -7.19 8.18
N ASN A 321 -1.90 -7.70 9.39
CA ASN A 321 -3.23 -7.81 9.95
C ASN A 321 -3.24 -7.18 11.37
N VAL A 322 -3.83 -6.00 11.48
CA VAL A 322 -3.91 -5.24 12.74
C VAL A 322 -5.34 -5.22 13.24
N THR A 323 -5.55 -5.48 14.52
CA THR A 323 -6.83 -5.30 15.20
C THR A 323 -6.75 -4.17 16.20
N VAL A 324 -7.59 -3.14 16.01
CA VAL A 324 -7.84 -2.10 17.03
C VAL A 324 -9.04 -2.49 17.88
N THR A 325 -8.93 -2.30 19.19
CA THR A 325 -10.04 -2.48 20.12
C THR A 325 -10.45 -1.15 20.73
N PHE A 326 -11.68 -0.74 20.47
CA PHE A 326 -12.37 0.35 21.15
C PHE A 326 -13.29 -0.22 22.24
N VAL A 327 -13.16 0.26 23.46
CA VAL A 327 -13.95 -0.20 24.61
C VAL A 327 -15.04 0.82 24.90
N PHE A 328 -16.27 0.35 25.10
CA PHE A 328 -17.40 1.22 25.42
C PHE A 328 -17.35 1.67 26.89
N ASP A 329 -17.38 2.98 27.13
CA ASP A 329 -17.48 3.55 28.47
C ASP A 329 -18.92 3.41 28.98
N THR A 330 -19.10 2.56 29.99
CA THR A 330 -20.41 2.30 30.59
C THR A 330 -21.04 3.52 31.27
N ALA A 331 -20.28 4.58 31.56
CA ALA A 331 -20.85 5.85 32.02
C ALA A 331 -21.78 6.50 30.97
N TYR A 332 -21.57 6.24 29.67
CA TYR A 332 -22.48 6.69 28.61
C TYR A 332 -23.84 5.96 28.59
N LEU A 333 -24.02 4.91 29.39
CA LEU A 333 -25.35 4.32 29.68
C LEU A 333 -26.18 5.19 30.63
N GLN A 334 -25.60 6.20 31.28
CA GLN A 334 -26.35 7.11 32.15
C GLN A 334 -27.49 7.78 31.35
N THR A 335 -28.72 7.58 31.83
CA THR A 335 -29.91 8.17 31.23
C THR A 335 -30.17 9.55 31.82
N PHE A 336 -30.46 10.52 30.96
CA PHE A 336 -30.77 11.90 31.35
C PHE A 336 -32.21 12.25 30.98
N ARG A 337 -32.75 13.34 31.55
CA ARG A 337 -34.03 13.94 31.15
C ARG A 337 -33.86 15.45 31.07
N THR A 338 -34.49 16.03 30.06
CA THR A 338 -34.79 17.46 29.93
C THR A 338 -36.26 17.63 29.56
N ALA A 339 -36.71 18.87 29.43
CA ALA A 339 -37.90 19.21 28.68
C ALA A 339 -37.66 20.50 27.89
N SER A 340 -38.03 20.54 26.62
CA SER A 340 -38.03 21.77 25.81
C SER A 340 -39.09 22.76 26.30
N TYR A 341 -38.96 24.03 25.92
CA TYR A 341 -39.94 25.07 26.25
C TYR A 341 -41.38 24.64 25.91
N ASP A 342 -41.59 24.00 24.76
CA ASP A 342 -42.91 23.56 24.32
C ASP A 342 -43.51 22.53 25.30
N VAL A 343 -42.76 21.47 25.63
CA VAL A 343 -43.23 20.40 26.51
C VAL A 343 -43.43 20.89 27.95
N TRP A 344 -42.54 21.75 28.48
CA TRP A 344 -42.72 22.32 29.82
C TRP A 344 -43.92 23.27 29.87
N SER A 345 -44.05 24.18 28.90
CA SER A 345 -45.12 25.17 28.89
C SER A 345 -46.51 24.57 28.60
N ARG A 346 -46.57 23.42 27.90
CA ARG A 346 -47.81 22.68 27.61
C ARG A 346 -48.18 21.58 28.60
N ALA A 347 -47.41 21.37 29.67
CA ALA A 347 -47.69 20.32 30.66
C ALA A 347 -49.08 20.50 31.33
N VAL A 348 -49.94 19.48 31.28
CA VAL A 348 -51.31 19.51 31.82
C VAL A 348 -51.50 18.61 33.05
N ASP A 349 -52.45 18.97 33.91
CA ASP A 349 -53.06 18.04 34.87
C ASP A 349 -54.02 17.08 34.14
N ARG A 350 -54.49 16.03 34.82
CA ARG A 350 -55.44 15.04 34.26
C ARG A 350 -56.82 15.58 33.89
N ALA A 351 -57.08 16.87 34.11
CA ALA A 351 -58.27 17.58 33.66
C ALA A 351 -57.99 18.51 32.45
N GLY A 352 -56.83 18.33 31.79
CA GLY A 352 -56.41 19.09 30.61
C GLY A 352 -55.97 20.52 30.92
N LYS A 353 -55.66 20.85 32.17
CA LYS A 353 -55.37 22.24 32.59
C LYS A 353 -53.88 22.41 32.85
N LEU A 354 -53.30 23.41 32.18
CA LEU A 354 -51.88 23.76 32.20
C LEU A 354 -51.38 24.21 33.59
N LYS A 355 -51.11 23.26 34.49
CA LYS A 355 -50.62 23.47 35.87
C LYS A 355 -50.15 22.14 36.48
N ALA A 356 -49.64 22.19 37.70
CA ALA A 356 -49.27 21.01 38.48
C ALA A 356 -50.47 20.07 38.74
N GLU A 357 -50.23 18.76 38.68
CA GLU A 357 -51.21 17.75 39.11
C GLU A 357 -51.29 17.74 40.64
N LYS A 358 -52.49 17.49 41.19
CA LYS A 358 -52.71 17.55 42.64
C LYS A 358 -52.34 16.21 43.28
N LYS A 359 -51.48 16.22 44.31
CA LYS A 359 -51.23 15.08 45.23
C LYS A 359 -52.50 14.77 46.04
N LYS A 360 -53.47 14.15 45.37
CA LYS A 360 -54.74 13.63 45.89
C LYS A 360 -55.09 12.38 45.09
N ASN A 361 -55.53 11.34 45.78
CA ASN A 361 -55.84 10.04 45.19
C ASN A 361 -56.70 10.21 43.92
N ALA A 362 -56.18 9.72 42.78
CA ALA A 362 -56.86 9.82 41.51
C ALA A 362 -57.71 8.58 41.28
N ASN A 363 -57.06 7.42 41.33
CA ASN A 363 -57.62 6.13 41.00
C ASN A 363 -57.53 5.19 42.21
N VAL A 364 -58.05 3.98 42.07
CA VAL A 364 -57.87 2.86 43.00
C VAL A 364 -57.48 1.64 42.19
N VAL A 365 -56.34 1.02 42.51
CA VAL A 365 -56.02 -0.31 41.98
C VAL A 365 -56.71 -1.32 42.88
N PHE A 366 -57.41 -2.28 42.28
CA PHE A 366 -58.05 -3.35 43.02
C PHE A 366 -57.98 -4.68 42.29
N GLN A 367 -57.84 -5.73 43.10
CA GLN A 367 -57.88 -7.13 42.69
C GLN A 367 -58.68 -7.93 43.70
N PHE A 368 -59.54 -8.82 43.23
CA PHE A 368 -60.27 -9.78 44.06
C PHE A 368 -60.52 -11.07 43.29
N ASN A 369 -60.78 -12.14 44.04
CA ASN A 369 -61.13 -13.45 43.48
C ASN A 369 -62.60 -13.77 43.76
N LEU A 370 -63.28 -14.42 42.82
CA LEU A 370 -64.60 -15.03 43.04
C LEU A 370 -64.54 -16.50 42.65
N VAL A 371 -65.34 -17.33 43.32
CA VAL A 371 -65.58 -18.73 42.94
C VAL A 371 -66.97 -18.81 42.30
N ALA A 372 -67.06 -19.46 41.15
CA ALA A 372 -68.32 -19.71 40.45
C ALA A 372 -69.19 -20.73 41.19
N ASP A 373 -70.47 -20.44 41.40
CA ASP A 373 -71.40 -21.34 42.10
C ASP A 373 -71.98 -22.44 41.20
N ALA A 374 -72.10 -22.15 39.91
CA ALA A 374 -72.49 -23.04 38.81
C ALA A 374 -72.08 -22.35 37.49
N SER A 375 -72.17 -23.06 36.36
CA SER A 375 -71.86 -22.48 35.05
C SER A 375 -72.90 -21.42 34.63
N ARG A 376 -72.61 -20.15 34.93
CA ARG A 376 -73.54 -19.02 34.85
C ARG A 376 -72.80 -17.68 34.67
N LEU A 377 -73.44 -16.75 33.96
CA LEU A 377 -72.94 -15.39 33.75
C LEU A 377 -72.57 -14.66 35.06
N LEU A 378 -71.34 -14.14 35.12
CA LEU A 378 -70.92 -13.18 36.14
C LEU A 378 -71.51 -11.80 35.87
N MET A 379 -72.06 -11.16 36.90
CA MET A 379 -72.46 -9.75 36.82
C MET A 379 -71.85 -8.93 37.95
N LEU A 380 -70.92 -8.05 37.58
CA LEU A 380 -70.24 -7.11 38.48
C LEU A 380 -70.94 -5.74 38.48
N GLU A 381 -70.99 -5.11 39.65
CA GLU A 381 -71.48 -3.74 39.85
C GLU A 381 -70.41 -2.94 40.62
N PHE A 382 -69.94 -1.83 40.03
CA PHE A 382 -68.85 -1.01 40.57
C PHE A 382 -69.38 0.30 41.15
N SER A 383 -68.93 0.68 42.35
CA SER A 383 -69.31 1.96 42.98
C SER A 383 -68.78 3.22 42.28
N MET A 384 -68.00 3.07 41.21
CA MET A 384 -67.36 4.10 40.41
C MET A 384 -67.13 3.54 39.00
N ASN A 385 -66.77 4.39 38.03
CA ASN A 385 -66.29 3.88 36.75
C ASN A 385 -64.99 3.10 37.00
N ALA A 386 -64.89 1.87 36.50
CA ALA A 386 -63.67 1.08 36.53
C ALA A 386 -63.33 0.57 35.12
N ALA A 387 -62.07 0.21 34.90
CA ALA A 387 -61.62 -0.53 33.74
C ALA A 387 -60.74 -1.69 34.20
N GLY A 388 -60.82 -2.83 33.53
CA GLY A 388 -60.12 -4.03 33.97
C GLY A 388 -60.39 -5.25 33.09
N TYR A 389 -59.85 -6.38 33.53
CA TYR A 389 -59.94 -7.67 32.86
C TYR A 389 -60.13 -8.79 33.89
N VAL A 390 -60.59 -9.95 33.40
CA VAL A 390 -60.85 -11.14 34.21
C VAL A 390 -60.07 -12.33 33.67
N THR A 391 -59.45 -13.11 34.56
CA THR A 391 -58.61 -14.26 34.22
C THR A 391 -58.96 -15.48 35.08
N PRO A 392 -58.63 -16.73 34.69
CA PRO A 392 -58.64 -17.85 35.60
C PRO A 392 -57.50 -17.69 36.62
N LYS A 393 -57.76 -17.93 37.91
CA LYS A 393 -56.74 -17.87 38.97
C LYS A 393 -55.52 -18.77 38.68
N ASN A 394 -55.74 -19.89 38.00
CA ASN A 394 -54.68 -20.86 37.68
C ASN A 394 -53.99 -20.58 36.33
N SER A 395 -54.53 -19.66 35.52
CA SER A 395 -53.98 -19.25 34.22
C SER A 395 -53.88 -17.71 34.11
N PRO A 396 -53.08 -17.00 34.93
CA PRO A 396 -53.18 -15.52 35.03
C PRO A 396 -52.85 -14.74 33.74
N ALA A 397 -52.26 -15.38 32.73
CA ALA A 397 -52.00 -14.81 31.41
C ALA A 397 -53.21 -14.89 30.44
N GLU A 398 -54.20 -15.72 30.75
CA GLU A 398 -55.41 -15.91 29.95
C GLU A 398 -56.46 -14.84 30.32
N THR A 399 -56.79 -13.96 29.37
CA THR A 399 -57.87 -12.98 29.56
C THR A 399 -59.17 -13.56 29.02
N LEU A 400 -60.13 -13.77 29.92
CA LEU A 400 -61.46 -14.30 29.59
C LEU A 400 -62.39 -13.22 29.05
N ASP A 401 -62.39 -12.03 29.67
CA ASP A 401 -63.17 -10.87 29.22
C ASP A 401 -62.58 -9.56 29.78
N THR A 402 -62.98 -8.41 29.22
CA THR A 402 -62.53 -7.05 29.61
C THR A 402 -63.70 -6.10 29.78
N PHE A 403 -63.57 -5.09 30.64
CA PHE A 403 -64.65 -4.13 30.90
C PHE A 403 -64.19 -2.70 31.08
N THR A 404 -65.12 -1.77 30.82
CA THR A 404 -64.99 -0.34 31.14
C THR A 404 -66.31 0.25 31.65
N GLY A 405 -66.23 1.28 32.49
CA GLY A 405 -67.37 2.08 32.94
C GLY A 405 -68.00 1.62 34.27
N LYS A 406 -69.28 1.97 34.46
CA LYS A 406 -70.13 1.47 35.55
C LYS A 406 -71.12 0.47 34.95
N LEU A 407 -70.75 -0.80 34.89
CA LEU A 407 -71.68 -1.88 34.52
C LEU A 407 -72.85 -1.87 35.53
N PRO A 408 -74.10 -1.96 35.04
CA PRO A 408 -74.66 -3.27 34.66
C PRO A 408 -75.59 -3.28 33.42
N PRO A 409 -75.98 -4.46 32.91
CA PRO A 409 -75.27 -5.75 32.83
C PRO A 409 -74.82 -6.02 31.37
N ALA A 410 -73.95 -6.98 31.05
CA ALA A 410 -73.23 -7.97 31.87
C ALA A 410 -71.75 -8.03 31.44
N LEU A 411 -70.98 -8.93 32.05
CA LEU A 411 -69.69 -9.41 31.51
C LEU A 411 -69.93 -10.87 31.11
N VAL A 412 -69.60 -11.28 29.89
CA VAL A 412 -70.08 -12.57 29.35
C VAL A 412 -69.00 -13.63 29.52
N LEU A 413 -68.97 -14.18 30.74
CA LEU A 413 -68.02 -15.19 31.17
C LEU A 413 -68.73 -16.54 31.35
N ASP A 414 -68.51 -17.45 30.41
CA ASP A 414 -68.76 -18.88 30.62
C ASP A 414 -67.59 -19.48 31.41
N VAL A 415 -67.82 -19.65 32.72
CA VAL A 415 -66.90 -20.30 33.66
C VAL A 415 -67.62 -21.43 34.37
N ASN A 416 -66.93 -22.52 34.70
CA ASN A 416 -67.55 -23.72 35.26
C ASN A 416 -67.80 -23.56 36.76
N GLY A 417 -68.82 -24.26 37.29
CA GLY A 417 -69.04 -24.33 38.73
C GLY A 417 -67.80 -24.85 39.47
N GLY A 418 -67.28 -24.05 40.42
CA GLY A 418 -66.03 -24.30 41.13
C GLY A 418 -64.82 -23.52 40.62
N ASP A 419 -64.86 -22.95 39.41
CA ASP A 419 -63.75 -22.15 38.87
C ASP A 419 -63.52 -20.90 39.72
N THR A 420 -62.25 -20.60 40.02
CA THR A 420 -61.87 -19.34 40.66
C THR A 420 -61.40 -18.35 39.62
N ILE A 421 -62.15 -17.27 39.43
CA ILE A 421 -61.76 -16.13 38.58
C ILE A 421 -61.04 -15.07 39.41
N THR A 422 -60.10 -14.37 38.77
CA THR A 422 -59.40 -13.20 39.28
C THR A 422 -59.85 -11.98 38.48
N VAL A 423 -60.26 -10.91 39.16
CA VAL A 423 -60.59 -9.63 38.54
C VAL A 423 -59.48 -8.64 38.88
N VAL A 424 -58.82 -8.07 37.86
CA VAL A 424 -57.72 -7.08 38.02
C VAL A 424 -58.15 -5.76 37.39
N SER A 425 -58.03 -4.64 38.11
CA SER A 425 -58.74 -3.42 37.70
C SER A 425 -58.22 -2.10 38.28
N LEU A 426 -58.60 -1.01 37.59
CA LEU A 426 -58.38 0.38 37.96
C LEU A 426 -59.71 1.12 38.04
N GLY A 427 -60.04 1.69 39.20
CA GLY A 427 -61.24 2.50 39.43
C GLY A 427 -60.93 4.00 39.40
N ASN A 428 -61.76 4.81 38.74
CA ASN A 428 -61.50 6.23 38.43
C ASN A 428 -61.88 7.20 39.57
N GLN A 429 -61.96 6.74 40.81
CA GLN A 429 -62.09 7.59 41.99
C GLN A 429 -61.19 7.06 43.11
N GLY A 430 -60.29 7.91 43.63
CA GLY A 430 -59.30 7.56 44.64
C GLY A 430 -59.80 7.29 46.06
N LYS A 431 -60.84 6.46 46.19
CA LYS A 431 -61.38 5.88 47.42
C LYS A 431 -61.35 4.35 47.26
N LYS A 432 -61.40 3.57 48.35
CA LYS A 432 -61.60 2.12 48.23
C LYS A 432 -62.87 1.84 47.41
N ILE A 433 -62.76 0.94 46.42
CA ILE A 433 -63.93 0.56 45.62
C ILE A 433 -64.84 -0.37 46.42
N LYS A 434 -66.15 -0.24 46.21
CA LYS A 434 -67.13 -1.24 46.63
C LYS A 434 -67.61 -1.97 45.38
N VAL A 435 -67.50 -3.29 45.40
CA VAL A 435 -67.99 -4.18 44.35
C VAL A 435 -69.22 -4.91 44.88
N LYS A 436 -70.23 -5.08 44.02
CA LYS A 436 -71.20 -6.18 44.18
C LYS A 436 -71.03 -7.17 43.04
N TYR A 437 -71.31 -8.45 43.30
CA TYR A 437 -71.28 -9.51 42.30
C TYR A 437 -72.55 -10.37 42.37
N GLY A 438 -72.81 -11.16 41.34
CA GLY A 438 -73.85 -12.19 41.37
C GLY A 438 -73.83 -13.06 40.12
N TRP A 439 -74.13 -14.34 40.29
CA TRP A 439 -74.16 -15.34 39.23
C TRP A 439 -75.60 -15.51 38.71
N GLY A 440 -75.80 -15.37 37.38
CA GLY A 440 -77.04 -15.69 36.65
C GLY A 440 -78.36 -15.02 37.09
N THR A 441 -78.34 -14.12 38.07
CA THR A 441 -79.53 -13.57 38.74
C THR A 441 -79.49 -12.04 38.80
N SER A 442 -80.62 -11.39 39.10
CA SER A 442 -80.68 -9.93 39.33
C SER A 442 -80.15 -9.52 40.71
N LYS A 443 -80.13 -10.43 41.69
CA LYS A 443 -79.65 -10.20 43.06
C LYS A 443 -78.13 -10.02 43.07
N ARG A 444 -77.63 -9.04 43.84
CA ARG A 444 -76.20 -8.74 43.97
C ARG A 444 -75.75 -8.86 45.43
N LEU A 445 -74.73 -9.67 45.68
CA LEU A 445 -74.05 -9.75 46.97
C LEU A 445 -72.95 -8.68 47.04
N LYS A 446 -72.86 -7.97 48.16
CA LYS A 446 -71.73 -7.04 48.40
C LYS A 446 -70.47 -7.87 48.64
N LEU A 447 -69.40 -7.60 47.89
CA LEU A 447 -68.09 -8.17 48.17
C LEU A 447 -67.56 -7.58 49.50
N PRO A 448 -67.12 -8.40 50.48
CA PRO A 448 -66.55 -7.89 51.71
C PRO A 448 -65.14 -7.34 51.46
N ASP A 449 -64.73 -6.34 52.25
CA ASP A 449 -63.45 -5.67 52.13
C ASP A 449 -62.24 -6.63 52.29
N SER A 450 -62.44 -7.80 52.91
CA SER A 450 -61.46 -8.88 53.09
C SER A 450 -61.31 -9.83 51.89
N ALA A 451 -62.19 -9.79 50.90
CA ALA A 451 -62.07 -10.61 49.68
C ALA A 451 -61.21 -9.95 48.58
N PHE A 452 -60.76 -8.71 48.82
CA PHE A 452 -59.82 -8.02 47.95
C PHE A 452 -58.38 -8.42 48.31
N ALA A 453 -57.64 -8.96 47.34
CA ALA A 453 -56.18 -9.08 47.40
C ALA A 453 -55.52 -7.68 47.34
N GLU A 454 -56.13 -6.76 46.58
CA GLU A 454 -55.72 -5.36 46.52
C GLU A 454 -56.96 -4.46 46.47
N ASN A 455 -56.95 -3.33 47.19
CA ASN A 455 -57.95 -2.27 47.10
C ASN A 455 -57.34 -0.97 47.68
N ARG A 456 -56.31 -0.44 47.01
CA ARG A 456 -55.57 0.76 47.46
C ARG A 456 -55.78 1.94 46.52
N PRO A 457 -56.18 3.12 47.03
CA PRO A 457 -56.11 4.35 46.27
C PRO A 457 -54.69 4.66 45.80
N THR A 458 -54.54 5.08 44.55
CA THR A 458 -53.28 5.52 43.97
C THR A 458 -53.30 7.02 43.70
N LEU A 459 -52.14 7.65 43.88
CA LEU A 459 -51.92 9.05 43.51
C LEU A 459 -51.63 9.10 41.99
N PRO A 460 -52.05 10.16 41.27
CA PRO A 460 -51.80 10.30 39.84
C PRO A 460 -50.29 10.44 39.55
N MET A 461 -49.90 10.37 38.28
CA MET A 461 -48.52 10.71 37.90
C MET A 461 -48.31 12.24 37.97
N PRO A 462 -47.15 12.70 38.47
CA PRO A 462 -46.77 14.11 38.49
C PRO A 462 -46.39 14.60 37.09
N ASN A 463 -46.37 15.92 36.87
CA ASN A 463 -45.95 16.54 35.61
C ASN A 463 -44.82 17.57 35.81
N LEU A 464 -44.34 18.19 34.73
CA LEU A 464 -43.25 19.18 34.78
C LEU A 464 -43.59 20.44 35.61
N HIS A 465 -44.87 20.78 35.75
CA HIS A 465 -45.28 21.84 36.67
C HIS A 465 -45.15 21.42 38.16
N ASN A 466 -45.24 20.13 38.50
CA ASN A 466 -44.92 19.66 39.86
C ASN A 466 -43.40 19.79 40.15
N VAL A 467 -42.53 19.48 39.19
CA VAL A 467 -41.07 19.70 39.31
C VAL A 467 -40.79 21.19 39.53
N GLY A 468 -41.43 22.06 38.73
CA GLY A 468 -41.34 23.50 38.89
C GLY A 468 -41.84 24.03 40.24
N GLU A 469 -42.96 23.52 40.77
CA GLU A 469 -43.43 23.88 42.11
C GLU A 469 -42.43 23.47 43.22
N MET A 470 -41.68 22.39 43.04
CA MET A 470 -40.65 21.95 44.00
C MET A 470 -39.34 22.74 43.89
N LEU A 471 -38.90 23.11 42.67
CA LEU A 471 -37.74 23.99 42.47
C LEU A 471 -37.91 25.38 43.14
N PHE A 472 -39.15 25.85 43.31
CA PHE A 472 -39.49 27.09 44.02
C PHE A 472 -40.20 26.81 45.38
N GLY A 473 -39.83 25.72 46.04
CA GLY A 473 -40.39 25.32 47.33
C GLY A 473 -40.16 26.34 48.45
N LYS A 474 -41.08 26.39 49.43
CA LYS A 474 -41.04 27.40 50.52
C LYS A 474 -39.96 27.15 51.58
N THR A 475 -39.56 25.90 51.77
CA THR A 475 -38.64 25.45 52.84
C THR A 475 -37.30 24.98 52.30
N THR A 476 -37.31 24.52 51.05
CA THR A 476 -36.15 24.09 50.25
C THR A 476 -36.43 24.57 48.84
N SER A 477 -35.54 25.39 48.28
CA SER A 477 -35.68 25.99 46.94
C SER A 477 -34.36 25.85 46.19
N ALA A 478 -34.42 25.53 44.91
CA ALA A 478 -33.27 25.66 44.02
C ALA A 478 -32.90 27.12 43.75
N PHE A 479 -33.85 28.03 43.94
CA PHE A 479 -33.74 29.45 43.67
C PHE A 479 -34.16 30.24 44.91
N LEU A 480 -33.26 30.36 45.90
CA LEU A 480 -33.56 30.96 47.20
C LEU A 480 -33.93 32.45 47.07
N ASN A 481 -33.12 33.22 46.34
CA ASN A 481 -33.42 34.62 46.01
C ASN A 481 -34.35 34.81 44.78
N GLY A 482 -34.76 33.71 44.14
CA GLY A 482 -35.51 33.67 42.88
C GLY A 482 -34.62 33.45 41.66
N LEU A 483 -35.22 33.06 40.53
CA LEU A 483 -34.50 32.73 39.29
C LEU A 483 -34.31 33.98 38.43
N SER A 484 -33.06 34.40 38.22
CA SER A 484 -32.71 35.48 37.28
C SER A 484 -32.50 34.96 35.86
N VAL A 485 -33.02 35.69 34.88
CA VAL A 485 -32.82 35.46 33.44
C VAL A 485 -32.46 36.79 32.79
N GLY A 486 -31.31 36.83 32.12
CA GLY A 486 -30.61 38.05 31.74
C GLY A 486 -29.76 38.64 32.88
N ILE A 487 -28.72 39.39 32.50
CA ILE A 487 -27.85 40.18 33.39
C ILE A 487 -28.57 41.48 33.82
N PRO A 488 -28.76 41.72 35.13
CA PRO A 488 -29.31 42.96 35.66
C PRO A 488 -28.43 44.19 35.36
N GLN A 489 -29.02 45.27 34.83
CA GLN A 489 -28.29 46.49 34.46
C GLN A 489 -28.82 47.76 35.14
N GLY A 490 -27.89 48.59 35.63
CA GLY A 490 -28.16 49.87 36.27
C GLY A 490 -28.92 49.79 37.60
N LEU A 491 -29.16 50.94 38.23
CA LEU A 491 -29.73 51.08 39.59
C LEU A 491 -31.12 50.47 39.83
N LYS A 492 -31.77 49.92 38.79
CA LYS A 492 -33.10 49.30 38.84
C LYS A 492 -33.13 47.91 38.19
N ASN A 493 -31.95 47.31 37.98
CA ASN A 493 -31.79 45.94 37.48
C ASN A 493 -32.51 45.69 36.14
N GLY A 494 -32.43 46.67 35.23
CA GLY A 494 -32.99 46.61 33.88
C GLY A 494 -32.44 45.46 33.03
N ASN A 495 -33.03 45.28 31.85
CA ASN A 495 -32.69 44.23 30.87
C ASN A 495 -32.70 42.79 31.44
N SER A 496 -33.38 42.54 32.56
CA SER A 496 -33.43 41.24 33.24
C SER A 496 -34.81 40.92 33.83
N VAL A 497 -35.03 39.63 34.10
CA VAL A 497 -36.27 39.10 34.68
C VAL A 497 -35.94 38.30 35.94
N LEU A 498 -36.55 38.63 37.08
CA LEU A 498 -36.36 37.93 38.36
C LEU A 498 -37.66 37.25 38.80
N LEU A 499 -37.70 35.93 38.63
CA LEU A 499 -38.85 35.08 38.87
C LEU A 499 -38.82 34.57 40.32
N LYS A 500 -39.56 35.22 41.23
CA LYS A 500 -39.52 34.89 42.67
C LYS A 500 -40.40 33.72 43.11
N LYS A 501 -41.26 33.20 42.23
CA LYS A 501 -42.22 32.10 42.50
C LYS A 501 -42.50 31.34 41.22
N TYR A 502 -42.88 30.05 41.30
CA TYR A 502 -43.18 29.28 40.09
C TYR A 502 -44.34 29.84 39.25
N ASN A 503 -45.32 30.52 39.87
CA ASN A 503 -46.37 31.22 39.11
C ASN A 503 -45.82 32.37 38.22
N ASP A 504 -44.69 32.98 38.57
CA ASP A 504 -44.02 33.96 37.71
C ASP A 504 -43.29 33.29 36.55
N VAL A 505 -42.75 32.08 36.74
CA VAL A 505 -42.20 31.23 35.67
C VAL A 505 -43.30 30.82 34.69
N VAL A 506 -44.40 30.23 35.16
CA VAL A 506 -45.54 29.80 34.31
C VAL A 506 -46.14 30.98 33.56
N SER A 507 -46.25 32.15 34.21
CA SER A 507 -46.70 33.38 33.55
C SER A 507 -45.70 33.87 32.50
N SER A 508 -44.40 33.70 32.71
CA SER A 508 -43.37 34.08 31.74
C SER A 508 -43.30 33.11 30.56
N MET A 509 -43.52 31.81 30.79
CA MET A 509 -43.62 30.80 29.74
C MET A 509 -44.85 30.99 28.85
N ARG A 510 -46.02 31.36 29.40
CA ARG A 510 -47.27 31.44 28.62
C ARG A 510 -48.32 32.39 29.20
N LYS A 511 -49.22 32.87 28.34
CA LYS A 511 -50.40 33.68 28.74
C LYS A 511 -51.69 33.05 28.21
N LYS A 512 -52.49 32.43 29.08
CA LYS A 512 -53.59 31.54 28.67
C LYS A 512 -53.06 30.45 27.72
N ASN A 513 -53.41 30.53 26.43
CA ASN A 513 -52.98 29.64 25.35
C ASN A 513 -52.02 30.35 24.35
N LEU A 514 -51.53 31.56 24.67
CA LEU A 514 -50.48 32.24 23.92
C LEU A 514 -49.11 31.81 24.47
N PHE A 515 -48.21 31.47 23.57
CA PHE A 515 -46.84 30.99 23.80
C PHE A 515 -45.84 31.92 23.09
N HIS A 516 -44.56 31.86 23.45
CA HIS A 516 -43.51 32.53 22.70
C HIS A 516 -43.30 31.82 21.36
N SER A 517 -43.11 32.59 20.29
CA SER A 517 -43.08 32.12 18.90
C SER A 517 -42.22 32.97 17.97
N THR A 518 -42.00 34.24 18.28
CA THR A 518 -41.07 35.09 17.49
C THR A 518 -39.62 34.83 17.88
N SER A 519 -38.71 35.09 16.94
CA SER A 519 -37.27 34.89 17.06
C SER A 519 -36.65 35.51 18.32
N GLY A 520 -35.50 34.96 18.69
CA GLY A 520 -34.70 35.45 19.80
C GLY A 520 -34.32 36.92 19.61
N LYS A 521 -34.51 37.71 20.66
CA LYS A 521 -34.05 39.11 20.74
C LYS A 521 -33.59 39.43 22.16
N CYS A 522 -32.76 40.45 22.32
CA CYS A 522 -32.30 40.87 23.63
C CYS A 522 -33.39 41.70 24.36
N LEU A 523 -33.18 41.98 25.64
CA LEU A 523 -34.13 42.58 26.57
C LEU A 523 -33.96 44.10 26.68
N ASP A 524 -33.69 44.78 25.56
CA ASP A 524 -33.54 46.24 25.51
C ASP A 524 -34.84 46.98 25.87
N SER A 525 -35.98 46.39 25.52
CA SER A 525 -37.25 47.10 25.42
C SER A 525 -38.47 46.18 25.64
N ILE A 526 -39.61 46.81 25.93
CA ILE A 526 -40.92 46.17 26.02
C ILE A 526 -41.92 47.10 25.32
N GLY A 527 -42.56 46.62 24.25
CA GLY A 527 -43.52 47.43 23.48
C GLY A 527 -42.93 48.76 22.98
N GLY A 528 -41.66 48.75 22.55
CA GLY A 528 -40.95 49.94 22.08
C GLY A 528 -40.44 50.89 23.18
N LYS A 529 -40.55 50.52 24.48
CA LYS A 529 -40.05 51.34 25.60
C LYS A 529 -38.89 50.64 26.32
N PRO A 530 -37.76 51.32 26.64
CA PRO A 530 -36.60 50.68 27.26
C PRO A 530 -36.89 49.93 28.56
N MET A 531 -36.31 48.73 28.75
CA MET A 531 -36.48 47.88 29.92
C MET A 531 -35.67 48.36 31.15
N SER A 532 -35.81 49.64 31.49
CA SER A 532 -35.13 50.37 32.56
C SER A 532 -35.41 49.90 34.01
N LYS A 533 -36.08 48.76 34.19
CA LYS A 533 -36.40 48.12 35.48
C LYS A 533 -36.45 46.60 35.31
N GLN A 534 -36.04 45.86 36.34
CA GLN A 534 -36.21 44.41 36.40
C GLN A 534 -37.67 44.00 36.28
N GLN A 535 -37.93 42.94 35.51
CA GLN A 535 -39.28 42.42 35.33
C GLN A 535 -39.55 41.28 36.30
N LYS A 536 -40.72 41.28 36.96
CA LYS A 536 -41.17 40.16 37.81
C LYS A 536 -41.59 38.93 36.97
N ASN A 537 -42.02 39.16 35.74
CA ASN A 537 -42.34 38.16 34.72
C ASN A 537 -42.37 38.81 33.32
N LEU A 538 -42.20 37.98 32.29
CA LEU A 538 -42.12 38.40 30.88
C LEU A 538 -43.00 37.50 29.99
N PRO A 539 -44.34 37.57 30.12
CA PRO A 539 -45.27 36.75 29.34
C PRO A 539 -45.19 37.02 27.83
N PRO A 540 -45.63 36.07 26.97
CA PRO A 540 -45.64 36.25 25.52
C PRO A 540 -46.40 37.47 25.03
N ASP A 541 -47.51 37.85 25.67
CA ASP A 541 -48.32 39.02 25.28
C ASP A 541 -47.65 40.38 25.58
N LYS A 542 -46.50 40.36 26.26
CA LYS A 542 -45.74 41.56 26.67
C LYS A 542 -44.46 41.75 25.86
N HIS A 543 -43.83 40.65 25.41
CA HIS A 543 -42.54 40.72 24.71
C HIS A 543 -42.45 39.81 23.47
N ASN A 544 -42.94 38.58 23.55
CA ASN A 544 -42.75 37.48 22.58
C ASN A 544 -41.26 37.25 22.19
N ASN A 545 -40.61 36.27 22.80
CA ASN A 545 -39.18 36.00 22.63
C ASN A 545 -38.86 34.53 22.94
N ALA A 546 -38.68 33.71 21.89
CA ALA A 546 -38.37 32.28 22.04
C ALA A 546 -37.06 32.05 22.81
N PHE A 547 -36.03 32.86 22.59
CA PHE A 547 -34.72 32.73 23.27
C PHE A 547 -34.80 32.94 24.78
N PHE A 548 -35.59 33.91 25.24
CA PHE A 548 -35.89 34.05 26.67
C PHE A 548 -36.60 32.81 27.24
N ALA A 549 -37.49 32.19 26.45
CA ALA A 549 -38.30 31.06 26.87
C ALA A 549 -37.47 29.76 26.97
N GLU A 550 -36.58 29.51 26.01
CA GLU A 550 -35.64 28.39 26.03
C GLU A 550 -34.56 28.60 27.10
N LEU A 551 -33.92 29.78 27.22
CA LEU A 551 -32.93 30.02 28.30
C LEU A 551 -33.54 29.91 29.71
N LEU A 552 -34.80 30.31 29.89
CA LEU A 552 -35.56 30.04 31.12
C LEU A 552 -35.76 28.53 31.33
N THR A 553 -36.01 27.76 30.27
CA THR A 553 -36.24 26.32 30.36
C THR A 553 -34.94 25.55 30.64
N LEU A 554 -33.83 25.91 30.00
CA LEU A 554 -32.50 25.36 30.28
C LEU A 554 -32.10 25.54 31.75
N LYS A 555 -32.34 26.72 32.32
CA LYS A 555 -32.10 26.97 33.75
C LYS A 555 -32.95 26.10 34.67
N LEU A 556 -34.15 25.72 34.24
CA LEU A 556 -35.00 24.76 34.98
C LEU A 556 -34.54 23.31 34.77
N ASN A 557 -34.07 22.94 33.58
CA ASN A 557 -33.52 21.61 33.27
C ASN A 557 -32.24 21.33 34.09
N ILE A 558 -31.29 22.28 34.10
CA ILE A 558 -30.07 22.24 34.93
C ILE A 558 -30.42 22.09 36.41
N ALA A 559 -31.31 22.96 36.93
CA ALA A 559 -31.70 22.92 38.34
C ALA A 559 -32.46 21.63 38.72
N ALA A 560 -33.33 21.11 37.83
CA ALA A 560 -34.03 19.84 38.05
C ALA A 560 -33.07 18.65 38.11
N SER A 561 -32.02 18.63 37.27
CA SER A 561 -30.92 17.67 37.35
C SER A 561 -30.17 17.77 38.69
N ALA A 562 -29.64 18.95 39.03
CA ALA A 562 -28.85 19.16 40.25
C ALA A 562 -29.63 18.78 41.53
N TRP A 563 -30.92 19.11 41.58
CA TRP A 563 -31.82 18.78 42.70
C TRP A 563 -32.38 17.34 42.63
N ASN A 564 -31.90 16.52 41.71
CA ASN A 564 -32.26 15.10 41.53
C ASN A 564 -33.77 14.87 41.23
N TYR A 565 -34.46 15.90 40.71
CA TYR A 565 -35.83 15.77 40.19
C TYR A 565 -35.84 15.19 38.78
N PHE A 566 -34.80 15.46 38.00
CA PHE A 566 -34.37 14.67 36.84
C PHE A 566 -33.10 13.87 37.23
N PRO A 567 -32.58 12.95 36.39
CA PRO A 567 -31.26 12.37 36.60
C PRO A 567 -30.18 13.46 36.69
N ASN A 568 -29.24 13.28 37.62
CA ASN A 568 -28.22 14.29 37.94
C ASN A 568 -27.05 14.31 36.93
N GLY A 569 -26.41 15.46 36.76
CA GLY A 569 -25.22 15.67 35.93
C GLY A 569 -25.44 16.36 34.58
N PHE A 570 -26.66 16.80 34.28
CA PHE A 570 -26.96 17.43 32.98
C PHE A 570 -26.25 18.78 32.76
N GLY A 571 -26.01 19.57 33.82
CA GLY A 571 -25.26 20.83 33.69
C GLY A 571 -23.75 20.61 33.45
N GLU A 572 -23.27 19.44 33.84
CA GLU A 572 -21.89 18.96 33.79
C GLU A 572 -21.59 18.08 32.57
N LEU A 573 -22.44 18.14 31.54
CA LEU A 573 -22.15 17.62 30.21
C LEU A 573 -21.50 18.71 29.35
N THR A 574 -20.51 18.33 28.54
CA THR A 574 -19.92 19.18 27.51
C THR A 574 -20.82 19.18 26.27
N PHE A 575 -21.08 20.35 25.69
CA PHE A 575 -21.64 20.51 24.36
C PHE A 575 -20.53 20.53 23.31
N ASP A 576 -20.70 19.76 22.24
CA ASP A 576 -19.79 19.75 21.09
C ASP A 576 -20.58 19.27 19.86
N ASP A 577 -20.79 20.11 18.85
CA ASP A 577 -21.65 19.79 17.71
C ASP A 577 -20.86 19.23 16.51
N PRO A 578 -20.87 17.91 16.24
CA PRO A 578 -20.14 17.33 15.11
C PRO A 578 -20.66 17.80 13.74
N ASN A 579 -21.83 18.46 13.69
CA ASN A 579 -22.40 19.04 12.46
C ASN A 579 -22.08 20.54 12.31
N ASN A 580 -21.45 21.17 13.31
CA ASN A 580 -21.05 22.57 13.31
C ASN A 580 -19.81 22.76 14.21
N LEU A 581 -18.66 22.31 13.73
CA LEU A 581 -17.37 22.40 14.43
C LEU A 581 -16.99 23.85 14.78
N THR A 582 -17.52 24.82 14.02
CA THR A 582 -17.36 26.26 14.21
C THR A 582 -18.28 26.89 15.26
N ASN A 583 -19.19 26.14 15.89
CA ASN A 583 -20.06 26.68 16.94
C ASN A 583 -19.20 27.15 18.15
N PRO A 584 -19.26 28.43 18.55
CA PRO A 584 -18.43 28.94 19.64
C PRO A 584 -18.68 28.29 21.02
N MET A 585 -19.77 27.54 21.19
CA MET A 585 -20.08 26.80 22.42
C MET A 585 -19.50 25.38 22.44
N ASN A 586 -18.84 24.90 21.37
CA ASN A 586 -18.17 23.60 21.38
C ASN A 586 -17.08 23.56 22.46
N GLY A 587 -16.99 22.46 23.20
CA GLY A 587 -16.08 22.30 24.33
C GLY A 587 -16.51 23.02 25.63
N LYS A 588 -17.73 23.60 25.70
CA LYS A 588 -18.27 24.22 26.92
C LYS A 588 -19.15 23.25 27.70
N MET A 589 -19.08 23.24 29.03
CA MET A 589 -20.15 22.64 29.84
C MET A 589 -21.46 23.40 29.66
N ILE A 590 -22.58 22.70 29.77
CA ILE A 590 -23.92 23.31 29.73
C ILE A 590 -24.09 24.43 30.78
N ASN A 591 -23.51 24.26 31.98
CA ASN A 591 -23.44 25.32 33.00
C ASN A 591 -22.71 26.59 32.50
N ASP A 592 -21.63 26.44 31.72
CA ASP A 592 -20.79 27.54 31.24
C ASP A 592 -21.40 28.27 30.03
N ILE A 593 -22.42 27.70 29.37
CA ILE A 593 -23.17 28.35 28.28
C ILE A 593 -24.09 29.46 28.85
N ILE A 594 -24.56 29.32 30.10
CA ILE A 594 -25.54 30.22 30.72
C ILE A 594 -25.08 31.70 30.76
N PRO A 595 -23.85 32.06 31.20
CA PRO A 595 -23.40 33.45 31.23
C PRO A 595 -23.33 34.11 29.84
N TYR A 596 -22.93 33.38 28.80
CA TYR A 596 -22.95 33.89 27.42
C TYR A 596 -24.38 34.17 26.96
N ALA A 597 -25.31 33.28 27.29
CA ALA A 597 -26.72 33.41 26.95
C ALA A 597 -27.41 34.55 27.69
N ASP A 598 -27.17 34.72 29.00
CA ASP A 598 -27.68 35.86 29.76
C ASP A 598 -27.10 37.20 29.26
N SER A 599 -25.83 37.21 28.83
CA SER A 599 -25.19 38.41 28.27
C SER A 599 -25.88 38.85 26.97
N LEU A 600 -25.94 37.95 25.98
CA LEU A 600 -26.60 38.22 24.70
C LEU A 600 -28.10 38.52 24.89
N LEU A 601 -28.77 37.84 25.83
CA LEU A 601 -30.16 38.13 26.15
C LEU A 601 -30.34 39.53 26.76
N SER A 602 -29.38 40.06 27.50
CA SER A 602 -29.48 41.40 28.10
C SER A 602 -28.86 42.53 27.27
N CYS A 603 -28.50 42.25 26.01
CA CYS A 603 -27.83 43.17 25.10
C CYS A 603 -26.40 43.55 25.55
N VAL A 604 -25.75 42.70 26.34
CA VAL A 604 -24.35 42.85 26.75
C VAL A 604 -23.49 42.17 25.70
N ASN A 605 -22.61 42.95 25.04
CA ASN A 605 -21.68 42.42 24.04
C ASN A 605 -20.71 41.42 24.70
N LEU A 606 -20.50 40.27 24.05
CA LEU A 606 -19.51 39.30 24.49
C LEU A 606 -18.08 39.80 24.19
N ALA A 607 -17.14 39.44 25.05
CA ALA A 607 -15.72 39.67 24.82
C ALA A 607 -15.18 38.74 23.72
N SER A 608 -14.08 39.14 23.07
CA SER A 608 -13.30 38.29 22.17
C SER A 608 -12.90 36.96 22.87
N PRO A 609 -12.96 35.79 22.19
CA PRO A 609 -13.27 35.59 20.76
C PRO A 609 -14.76 35.57 20.41
N PHE A 610 -15.67 35.66 21.39
CA PHE A 610 -17.11 35.43 21.22
C PHE A 610 -17.90 36.65 20.72
N SER A 611 -17.23 37.77 20.43
CA SER A 611 -17.83 39.07 20.10
C SER A 611 -18.66 39.11 18.81
N THR A 612 -18.55 38.09 17.96
CA THR A 612 -19.36 37.92 16.73
C THR A 612 -20.62 37.06 16.93
N MET A 613 -20.75 36.36 18.05
CA MET A 613 -21.83 35.38 18.27
C MET A 613 -23.19 36.07 18.39
N THR A 614 -24.16 35.62 17.60
CA THR A 614 -25.51 36.18 17.56
C THR A 614 -26.46 35.51 18.56
N VAL A 615 -27.53 36.23 18.90
CA VAL A 615 -28.68 35.70 19.65
C VAL A 615 -29.28 34.46 18.99
N SER A 616 -29.22 34.33 17.65
CA SER A 616 -29.81 33.20 16.93
C SER A 616 -29.00 31.91 17.10
N GLU A 617 -27.68 31.99 17.10
CA GLU A 617 -26.79 30.82 17.23
C GLU A 617 -26.82 30.24 18.64
N ILE A 618 -26.80 31.09 19.67
CA ILE A 618 -26.92 30.63 21.06
C ILE A 618 -28.34 30.12 21.36
N HIS A 619 -29.38 30.71 20.76
CA HIS A 619 -30.75 30.20 20.86
C HIS A 619 -30.90 28.80 20.23
N ALA A 620 -30.34 28.59 19.03
CA ALA A 620 -30.35 27.27 18.39
C ALA A 620 -29.58 26.23 19.21
N THR A 621 -28.44 26.61 19.78
CA THR A 621 -27.63 25.78 20.68
C THR A 621 -28.44 25.37 21.92
N ILE A 622 -29.09 26.31 22.59
CA ILE A 622 -29.92 26.03 23.78
C ILE A 622 -31.14 25.16 23.44
N SER A 623 -31.89 25.47 22.39
CA SER A 623 -33.08 24.68 22.00
C SER A 623 -32.71 23.22 21.66
N LYS A 624 -31.54 23.01 21.04
CA LYS A 624 -30.94 21.69 20.78
C LYS A 624 -30.56 20.96 22.08
N ILE A 625 -29.96 21.66 23.04
CA ILE A 625 -29.63 21.14 24.38
C ILE A 625 -30.89 20.78 25.18
N ASP A 626 -31.90 21.65 25.24
CA ASP A 626 -33.15 21.39 25.96
C ASP A 626 -33.97 20.27 25.33
N SER A 627 -33.91 20.13 24.00
CA SER A 627 -34.55 19.01 23.29
C SER A 627 -33.81 17.67 23.46
N ALA A 628 -32.53 17.68 23.88
CA ALA A 628 -31.64 16.52 23.85
C ALA A 628 -32.20 15.26 24.52
N PHE A 629 -32.83 15.41 25.69
CA PHE A 629 -33.43 14.32 26.48
C PHE A 629 -34.91 14.59 26.81
N THR A 630 -35.62 15.28 25.90
CA THR A 630 -37.05 15.56 26.05
C THR A 630 -37.90 14.33 25.71
N ALA A 631 -38.93 14.06 26.51
CA ALA A 631 -40.02 13.14 26.19
C ALA A 631 -41.38 13.85 26.33
N PRO A 632 -42.38 13.52 25.50
CA PRO A 632 -43.74 14.08 25.63
C PRO A 632 -44.48 13.52 26.86
N SER A 633 -44.07 12.37 27.39
CA SER A 633 -44.59 11.77 28.63
C SER A 633 -43.63 11.95 29.82
N VAL A 634 -44.23 12.04 31.00
CA VAL A 634 -43.52 11.97 32.28
C VAL A 634 -43.70 10.57 32.84
N ASP A 635 -42.71 9.72 32.60
CA ASP A 635 -42.80 8.29 32.93
C ASP A 635 -42.39 8.03 34.38
N THR A 636 -43.36 7.48 35.12
CA THR A 636 -43.19 6.70 36.36
C THR A 636 -42.27 7.24 37.45
N LEU A 637 -42.84 8.08 38.32
CA LEU A 637 -42.87 7.75 39.76
C LEU A 637 -44.23 8.11 40.36
N SER A 638 -44.66 7.35 41.36
CA SER A 638 -45.73 7.79 42.27
C SER A 638 -45.20 8.86 43.24
N PHE A 639 -46.08 9.63 43.89
CA PHE A 639 -45.68 10.66 44.87
C PHE A 639 -45.15 10.07 46.21
N ALA A 640 -44.16 9.18 46.17
CA ALA A 640 -43.26 8.91 47.28
C ALA A 640 -42.53 10.20 47.73
N ASP A 641 -41.77 10.13 48.82
CA ASP A 641 -41.40 11.34 49.59
C ASP A 641 -40.39 12.28 48.90
N SER A 642 -39.76 11.84 47.81
CA SER A 642 -39.16 12.75 46.81
C SER A 642 -39.70 12.47 45.42
N LEU A 643 -40.27 13.48 44.75
CA LEU A 643 -40.53 13.48 43.31
C LEU A 643 -39.20 13.31 42.56
N ARG A 644 -39.12 12.31 41.69
CA ARG A 644 -38.06 12.18 40.68
C ARG A 644 -38.66 11.64 39.39
N LEU A 645 -38.13 12.06 38.25
CA LEU A 645 -38.49 11.54 36.95
C LEU A 645 -37.36 10.65 36.43
N THR A 646 -37.71 9.54 35.80
CA THR A 646 -36.77 8.64 35.11
C THR A 646 -36.04 9.34 33.96
N GLY A 647 -34.84 8.88 33.59
CA GLY A 647 -34.20 9.32 32.35
C GLY A 647 -34.99 8.87 31.12
N VAL A 648 -34.89 9.64 30.03
CA VAL A 648 -35.58 9.38 28.76
C VAL A 648 -34.77 8.46 27.85
N LYS A 649 -33.45 8.72 27.74
CA LYS A 649 -32.52 7.92 26.95
C LYS A 649 -31.07 8.08 27.44
N PRO A 650 -30.18 7.12 27.16
CA PRO A 650 -28.76 7.19 27.54
C PRO A 650 -27.98 8.24 26.74
N LEU A 651 -26.87 8.71 27.29
CA LEU A 651 -26.03 9.78 26.71
C LEU A 651 -25.52 9.46 25.30
N PHE A 652 -25.14 8.21 25.01
CA PHE A 652 -24.65 7.83 23.67
C PHE A 652 -25.66 8.07 22.53
N GLN A 653 -26.94 8.28 22.85
CA GLN A 653 -28.00 8.64 21.89
C GLN A 653 -28.17 10.15 21.70
N VAL A 654 -27.22 10.97 22.16
CA VAL A 654 -27.14 12.41 21.92
C VAL A 654 -25.75 12.74 21.37
N PRO A 655 -25.55 12.74 20.04
CA PRO A 655 -24.21 12.84 19.44
C PRO A 655 -23.51 14.19 19.63
N PHE A 656 -24.17 15.16 20.28
CA PHE A 656 -23.66 16.51 20.52
C PHE A 656 -23.47 16.84 22.02
N LEU A 657 -23.62 15.85 22.91
CA LEU A 657 -23.33 15.98 24.34
C LEU A 657 -22.37 14.87 24.78
N GLN A 658 -21.39 15.22 25.62
CA GLN A 658 -20.34 14.34 26.10
C GLN A 658 -20.17 14.46 27.62
N LEU A 659 -19.58 13.45 28.27
CA LEU A 659 -19.15 13.57 29.67
C LEU A 659 -17.96 14.54 29.74
N THR A 660 -18.01 15.56 30.61
CA THR A 660 -16.86 16.46 30.78
C THR A 660 -15.73 15.74 31.55
N PRO A 661 -14.52 15.59 30.98
CA PRO A 661 -13.44 14.83 31.61
C PRO A 661 -13.08 15.30 33.01
N GLY A 662 -12.99 14.37 33.96
CA GLY A 662 -12.65 14.64 35.36
C GLY A 662 -13.73 15.32 36.21
N ILE A 663 -14.89 15.67 35.64
CA ILE A 663 -15.99 16.30 36.37
C ILE A 663 -16.97 15.24 36.89
N VAL A 664 -17.09 15.15 38.21
CA VAL A 664 -18.17 14.40 38.87
C VAL A 664 -19.37 15.33 39.06
N PRO A 665 -20.60 14.94 38.68
CA PRO A 665 -21.83 15.72 38.91
C PRO A 665 -21.96 16.25 40.34
N LYS A 666 -21.97 17.58 40.49
CA LYS A 666 -21.97 18.25 41.79
C LYS A 666 -23.36 18.18 42.40
N ARG A 667 -23.47 17.40 43.49
CA ARG A 667 -24.72 17.33 44.28
C ARG A 667 -24.87 18.55 45.18
N VAL A 668 -25.16 19.71 44.58
CA VAL A 668 -25.13 21.02 45.24
C VAL A 668 -26.30 21.22 46.21
N ILE A 669 -25.95 21.44 47.48
CA ILE A 669 -26.81 22.14 48.44
C ILE A 669 -26.73 23.63 48.11
N SER A 670 -27.86 24.25 47.74
CA SER A 670 -28.03 25.70 47.42
C SER A 670 -27.04 26.32 46.42
N LEU A 671 -27.51 26.60 45.21
CA LEU A 671 -26.77 27.31 44.15
C LEU A 671 -26.68 28.83 44.42
N GLU A 672 -25.84 29.26 45.37
CA GLU A 672 -25.43 30.67 45.54
C GLU A 672 -23.93 30.75 45.90
N ALA A 673 -23.05 30.92 44.90
CA ALA A 673 -21.60 31.05 45.09
C ALA A 673 -20.84 31.74 43.91
N SER A 674 -21.44 32.75 43.27
CA SER A 674 -20.75 33.73 42.40
C SER A 674 -21.59 34.99 42.22
#